data_AF-A0A222WI07-F1
#
_entry.id   AF-A0A222WI07-F1
#
_cell.length_a   1.000
_cell.length_b   1.000
_cell.length_c   1.000
_cell.angle_alpha   90.00
_cell.angle_beta   90.00
_cell.angle_gamma   90.00
#
_symmetry.space_group_name_H-M   'P 1'
#
loop_
_entity.id
_entity.type
_entity.pdbx_description
1 polymer ?
#
loop_
_entity_poly.entity_id
_entity_poly.type
_entity_poly.pdbx_seq_one_letter_code
_entity_poly.pdbx_strand_id
1 'polypeptide(L)'
;MYIVNGQQLKKYHAANLILDGASFEIHTGEKVGLIGRNGSGKTTLLRLIARLSRPDEGQLVIAKDAKIGYLPQIPAEFENFTVYETLAYAYRELQDCRSQMSRLEREMSDPVVAADMDRLEKLLQSYAALQERFERSGGYEMDANIDQVADGLRIPKAMYTRSFGSLSGGEKTKIALASQLIGRPDLLLLDEPTNHLDLKGLEWLEQFLQGYTGACVVVSHDRYFLDRVAVKMIELEDGEAFTYYTNYSSYVKEKEERLLLQFEDYKEQQKRIKKMKEAIRRFEEWGRNGDNEKFFKKAASIRKALERMELVKRPVLDPQGAEFHLKLEDRSGRRVLAFEEIVKSYGERQILKGATGNLEFGEKVALLGDNGSGKTTLLKLLLGQESADAGTVQWGARVEYGYLAQQERERDSRATVLAYFKEEAGVEEGEARGLLAKYLFYGADVFKPVSMLSGGEWSRLRLALLVMKKPNLLVLDEPTNHLDIDSREALEEALDTYTGTVLAISHDRYFVNKLAGRVWELENGKLTFYLGSFDEYRAKKRELESARLQCEGDAGARAASASRAAAAGGSGSGLAAHSGAASNGAGTAARTGAAPGADASGARSGAAGRRGSSDAGAESGARGAKAAKPSRTPAVSSERLERAIAAKEAELAATDAELELLGTSSDTARMAELWDAREGLQAELDTLLGEWVELE
;
A
#
# COMPACT_ATOMS: atom_id res chain seq x y z
N MET A 1 13.05 15.95 -17.41
CA MET A 1 13.50 14.99 -18.44
C MET A 1 12.91 13.64 -18.07
N TYR A 2 12.35 12.90 -19.03
CA TYR A 2 11.85 11.55 -18.78
C TYR A 2 13.02 10.59 -18.56
N ILE A 3 12.99 9.82 -17.47
CA ILE A 3 13.94 8.72 -17.24
C ILE A 3 13.38 7.41 -17.81
N VAL A 4 12.06 7.22 -17.75
CA VAL A 4 11.32 6.10 -18.33
C VAL A 4 10.05 6.62 -19.01
N ASN A 5 9.78 6.12 -20.21
CA ASN A 5 8.52 6.34 -20.93
C ASN A 5 8.06 5.00 -21.53
N GLY A 6 6.87 4.54 -21.12
CA GLY A 6 6.21 3.36 -21.67
C GLY A 6 4.96 3.78 -22.44
N GLN A 7 4.83 3.33 -23.69
CA GLN A 7 3.69 3.60 -24.56
C GLN A 7 3.07 2.30 -25.04
N GLN A 8 1.77 2.13 -24.77
CA GLN A 8 0.94 1.00 -25.19
C GLN A 8 1.60 -0.37 -24.97
N LEU A 9 2.21 -0.56 -23.80
CA LEU A 9 2.95 -1.78 -23.51
C LEU A 9 1.99 -2.96 -23.38
N LYS A 10 2.27 -4.06 -24.11
CA LYS A 10 1.65 -5.35 -23.85
C LYS A 10 2.65 -6.40 -23.42
N LYS A 11 2.23 -7.24 -22.48
CA LYS A 11 3.05 -8.35 -21.99
C LYS A 11 2.20 -9.57 -21.66
N TYR A 12 2.61 -10.69 -22.22
CA TYR A 12 2.08 -12.00 -21.91
C TYR A 12 2.98 -12.72 -20.92
N HIS A 13 2.37 -13.49 -20.01
CA HIS A 13 3.05 -14.46 -19.18
C HIS A 13 2.41 -15.82 -19.37
N ALA A 14 3.15 -16.73 -20.01
CA ALA A 14 2.60 -17.96 -20.57
C ALA A 14 1.43 -17.66 -21.51
N ALA A 15 0.20 -18.04 -21.15
CA ALA A 15 -1.01 -17.81 -21.94
C ALA A 15 -1.85 -16.61 -21.48
N ASN A 16 -1.48 -15.97 -20.36
CA ASN A 16 -2.28 -14.89 -19.77
C ASN A 16 -1.69 -13.52 -20.13
N LEU A 17 -2.53 -12.64 -20.64
CA LEU A 17 -2.20 -11.23 -20.84
C LEU A 17 -2.14 -10.54 -19.47
N ILE A 18 -0.97 -9.99 -19.12
CA ILE A 18 -0.76 -9.28 -17.84
C ILE A 18 -0.87 -7.77 -18.04
N LEU A 19 -0.26 -7.25 -19.10
CA LEU A 19 -0.31 -5.83 -19.45
C LEU A 19 -1.00 -5.69 -20.80
N ASP A 20 -1.98 -4.80 -20.90
CA ASP A 20 -2.76 -4.54 -22.10
C ASP A 20 -2.83 -3.04 -22.36
N GLY A 21 -1.89 -2.52 -23.15
CA GLY A 21 -1.88 -1.11 -23.55
C GLY A 21 -1.38 -0.14 -22.47
N ALA A 22 -0.70 -0.63 -21.42
CA ALA A 22 -0.22 0.18 -20.32
C ALA A 22 0.70 1.32 -20.81
N SER A 23 0.35 2.57 -20.45
CA SER A 23 1.09 3.77 -20.83
C SER A 23 1.38 4.63 -19.60
N PHE A 24 2.64 5.04 -19.41
CA PHE A 24 3.06 5.81 -18.24
C PHE A 24 4.41 6.48 -18.49
N GLU A 25 4.68 7.52 -17.70
CA GLU A 25 5.90 8.31 -17.78
C GLU A 25 6.47 8.55 -16.39
N ILE A 26 7.80 8.52 -16.25
CA ILE A 26 8.51 8.78 -15.00
C ILE A 26 9.60 9.81 -15.29
N HIS A 27 9.62 10.90 -14.52
CA HIS A 27 10.67 11.91 -14.63
C HIS A 27 11.82 11.66 -13.67
N THR A 28 12.99 12.22 -13.99
CA THR A 28 14.13 12.27 -13.07
C THR A 28 13.75 12.94 -11.75
N GLY A 29 14.08 12.31 -10.63
CA GLY A 29 13.80 12.84 -9.29
C GLY A 29 12.38 12.61 -8.77
N GLU A 30 11.48 12.05 -9.59
CA GLU A 30 10.11 11.72 -9.16
C GLU A 30 10.08 10.48 -8.26
N LYS A 31 9.19 10.52 -7.27
CA LYS A 31 8.90 9.39 -6.37
C LYS A 31 7.51 8.89 -6.71
N VAL A 32 7.46 7.71 -7.30
CA VAL A 32 6.26 7.12 -7.88
C VAL A 32 5.86 5.89 -7.07
N GLY A 33 4.63 5.86 -6.58
CA GLY A 33 4.04 4.67 -5.98
C GLY A 33 3.35 3.83 -7.04
N LEU A 34 3.68 2.55 -7.14
CA LEU A 34 3.02 1.59 -8.04
C LEU A 34 2.10 0.68 -7.23
N ILE A 35 0.79 0.79 -7.48
CA ILE A 35 -0.27 0.08 -6.76
C ILE A 35 -1.12 -0.76 -7.70
N GLY A 36 -1.86 -1.70 -7.13
CA GLY A 36 -2.73 -2.62 -7.85
C GLY A 36 -2.92 -3.93 -7.09
N ARG A 37 -3.87 -4.75 -7.53
CA ARG A 37 -4.20 -6.03 -6.88
C ARG A 37 -3.06 -7.05 -7.00
N ASN A 38 -3.10 -8.11 -6.20
CA ASN A 38 -2.17 -9.22 -6.37
C ASN A 38 -2.37 -9.88 -7.73
N GLY A 39 -1.27 -10.07 -8.47
CA GLY A 39 -1.31 -10.62 -9.83
C GLY A 39 -1.61 -9.59 -10.94
N SER A 40 -1.78 -8.31 -10.64
CA SER A 40 -2.04 -7.28 -11.67
C SER A 40 -0.87 -7.02 -12.62
N GLY A 41 0.34 -7.46 -12.26
CA GLY A 41 1.54 -7.29 -13.09
C GLY A 41 2.57 -6.30 -12.57
N LYS A 42 2.47 -5.80 -11.33
CA LYS A 42 3.41 -4.83 -10.72
C LYS A 42 4.88 -5.27 -10.84
N THR A 43 5.21 -6.48 -10.39
CA THR A 43 6.57 -7.04 -10.51
C THR A 43 6.99 -7.24 -11.97
N THR A 44 6.05 -7.59 -12.86
CA THR A 44 6.32 -7.69 -14.31
C THR A 44 6.69 -6.34 -14.89
N LEU A 45 5.97 -5.28 -14.51
CA LEU A 45 6.27 -3.92 -14.92
C LEU A 45 7.65 -3.46 -14.41
N LEU A 46 7.98 -3.74 -13.15
CA LEU A 46 9.31 -3.45 -12.61
C LEU A 46 10.42 -4.19 -13.39
N ARG A 47 10.22 -5.45 -13.76
CA ARG A 47 11.18 -6.22 -14.57
C ARG A 47 11.37 -5.65 -15.98
N LEU A 48 10.31 -5.11 -16.58
CA LEU A 48 10.40 -4.42 -17.86
C LEU A 48 11.25 -3.15 -17.73
N ILE A 49 10.98 -2.33 -16.71
CA ILE A 49 11.74 -1.09 -16.45
C ILE A 49 13.20 -1.41 -16.09
N ALA A 50 13.45 -2.50 -15.36
CA ALA A 50 14.79 -2.97 -15.00
C ALA A 50 15.59 -3.58 -16.17
N ARG A 51 15.04 -3.60 -17.40
CA ARG A 51 15.65 -4.22 -18.59
C ARG A 51 15.87 -5.74 -18.48
N LEU A 52 15.20 -6.41 -17.52
CA LEU A 52 15.27 -7.86 -17.34
C LEU A 52 14.29 -8.61 -18.22
N SER A 53 13.31 -7.90 -18.77
CA SER A 53 12.33 -8.45 -19.70
C SER A 53 12.04 -7.41 -20.79
N ARG A 54 11.59 -7.87 -21.96
CA ARG A 54 11.17 -7.00 -23.05
C ARG A 54 9.65 -7.02 -23.19
N PRO A 55 9.03 -5.89 -23.55
CA PRO A 55 7.62 -5.87 -23.92
C PRO A 55 7.40 -6.72 -25.19
N ASP A 56 6.23 -7.33 -25.31
CA ASP A 56 5.87 -8.10 -26.51
C ASP A 56 5.30 -7.17 -27.60
N GLU A 57 4.53 -6.16 -27.19
CA GLU A 57 4.09 -5.03 -28.04
C GLU A 57 4.28 -3.70 -27.30
N GLY A 58 4.28 -2.60 -28.05
CA GLY A 58 4.48 -1.25 -27.53
C GLY A 58 5.95 -0.84 -27.46
N GLN A 59 6.21 0.36 -26.92
CA GLN A 59 7.54 0.94 -26.84
C GLN A 59 7.89 1.33 -25.40
N LEU A 60 9.02 0.81 -24.91
CA LEU A 60 9.61 1.20 -23.62
C LEU A 60 10.95 1.91 -23.88
N VAL A 61 11.00 3.20 -23.58
CA VAL A 61 12.20 4.02 -23.69
C VAL A 61 12.72 4.33 -22.29
N ILE A 62 13.99 4.03 -22.07
CA ILE A 62 14.71 4.33 -20.82
C ILE A 62 15.94 5.15 -21.19
N ALA A 63 16.28 6.15 -20.38
CA ALA A 63 17.49 6.95 -20.56
C ALA A 63 18.74 6.05 -20.70
N LYS A 64 19.56 6.29 -21.75
CA LYS A 64 20.62 5.36 -22.19
C LYS A 64 21.62 5.04 -21.07
N ASP A 65 22.08 6.07 -20.37
CA ASP A 65 23.13 5.98 -19.34
C ASP A 65 22.59 5.93 -17.90
N ALA A 66 21.26 5.80 -17.73
CA ALA A 66 20.68 5.74 -16.39
C ALA A 66 21.06 4.43 -15.69
N LYS A 67 21.66 4.56 -14.51
CA LYS A 67 21.88 3.44 -13.58
C LYS A 67 20.56 3.07 -12.93
N ILE A 68 20.17 1.81 -13.06
CA ILE A 68 18.93 1.29 -12.47
C ILE A 68 19.29 0.34 -11.34
N GLY A 69 18.82 0.62 -10.14
CA GLY A 69 18.90 -0.31 -9.02
C GLY A 69 17.60 -1.09 -8.92
N TYR A 70 17.68 -2.39 -9.14
CA TYR A 70 16.58 -3.32 -8.96
C TYR A 70 17.14 -4.66 -8.52
N LEU A 71 16.66 -5.19 -7.41
CA LEU A 71 17.05 -6.53 -6.97
C LEU A 71 15.81 -7.43 -6.86
N PRO A 72 15.38 -8.07 -7.96
CA PRO A 72 14.24 -8.98 -7.94
C PRO A 72 14.53 -10.27 -7.18
N GLN A 73 15.81 -10.68 -7.15
CA GLN A 73 16.31 -11.90 -6.53
C GLN A 73 17.72 -11.65 -6.04
N ILE A 74 18.01 -12.15 -4.84
CA ILE A 74 19.35 -12.16 -4.28
C ILE A 74 20.25 -13.00 -5.21
N PRO A 75 21.31 -12.41 -5.79
CA PRO A 75 22.25 -13.14 -6.63
C PRO A 75 22.83 -14.33 -5.87
N ALA A 76 22.93 -15.50 -6.52
CA ALA A 76 23.55 -16.68 -5.93
C ALA A 76 25.01 -16.41 -5.50
N GLU A 77 25.69 -15.48 -6.19
CA GLU A 77 27.03 -15.01 -5.84
C GLU A 77 27.10 -14.44 -4.41
N PHE A 78 26.03 -13.83 -3.91
CA PHE A 78 26.00 -13.29 -2.56
C PHE A 78 26.09 -14.38 -1.51
N GLU A 79 25.72 -15.63 -1.80
CA GLU A 79 25.83 -16.71 -0.82
C GLU A 79 27.27 -16.95 -0.35
N ASN A 80 28.25 -16.67 -1.22
CA ASN A 80 29.67 -16.84 -0.93
C ASN A 80 30.31 -15.58 -0.35
N PHE A 81 29.60 -14.45 -0.33
CA PHE A 81 30.14 -13.18 0.14
C PHE A 81 29.91 -12.98 1.63
N THR A 82 30.74 -12.15 2.22
CA THR A 82 30.48 -11.54 3.52
C THR A 82 29.42 -10.46 3.39
N VAL A 83 28.82 -10.07 4.51
CA VAL A 83 27.85 -8.98 4.53
C VAL A 83 28.47 -7.67 4.06
N TYR A 84 29.72 -7.37 4.46
CA TYR A 84 30.41 -6.16 3.99
C TYR A 84 30.62 -6.18 2.46
N GLU A 85 31.09 -7.29 1.90
CA GLU A 85 31.26 -7.43 0.44
C GLU A 85 29.94 -7.27 -0.31
N THR A 86 28.84 -7.75 0.27
CA THR A 86 27.49 -7.60 -0.30
C THR A 86 27.02 -6.13 -0.27
N LEU A 87 27.25 -5.43 0.84
CA LEU A 87 26.93 -4.01 0.98
C LEU A 87 27.78 -3.14 0.03
N ALA A 88 29.06 -3.47 -0.09
CA ALA A 88 30.00 -2.77 -0.95
C ALA A 88 29.91 -3.19 -2.42
N TYR A 89 29.00 -4.12 -2.78
CA TYR A 89 28.86 -4.63 -4.15
C TYR A 89 28.60 -3.51 -5.16
N ALA A 90 27.78 -2.52 -4.80
CA ALA A 90 27.51 -1.36 -5.64
C ALA A 90 28.76 -0.48 -5.89
N TYR A 91 29.77 -0.60 -5.03
CA TYR A 91 31.07 0.07 -5.14
C TYR A 91 32.18 -0.83 -5.67
N ARG A 92 31.87 -1.96 -6.30
CA ARG A 92 32.89 -2.87 -6.85
C ARG A 92 33.86 -2.15 -7.80
N GLU A 93 33.36 -1.29 -8.69
CA GLU A 93 34.24 -0.49 -9.57
C GLU A 93 35.17 0.45 -8.79
N LEU A 94 34.69 1.04 -7.69
CA LEU A 94 35.50 1.89 -6.82
C LEU A 94 36.53 1.09 -6.04
N GLN A 95 36.16 -0.10 -5.56
CA GLN A 95 37.09 -1.01 -4.91
C GLN A 95 38.17 -1.50 -5.89
N ASP A 96 37.80 -1.81 -7.12
CA ASP A 96 38.74 -2.15 -8.18
C ASP A 96 39.69 -0.97 -8.46
N CYS A 97 39.16 0.26 -8.56
CA CYS A 97 40.00 1.47 -8.69
C CYS A 97 40.97 1.62 -7.52
N ARG A 98 40.50 1.46 -6.27
CA ARG A 98 41.35 1.50 -5.06
C ARG A 98 42.44 0.43 -5.10
N SER A 99 42.10 -0.78 -5.52
CA SER A 99 43.06 -1.89 -5.63
C SER A 99 44.12 -1.62 -6.70
N GLN A 100 43.73 -1.03 -7.84
CA GLN A 100 44.64 -0.63 -8.91
C GLN A 100 45.54 0.52 -8.49
N MET A 101 45.01 1.51 -7.77
CA MET A 101 45.80 2.59 -7.17
C MET A 101 46.87 2.03 -6.23
N SER A 102 46.49 1.16 -5.29
CA SER A 102 47.47 0.52 -4.38
C SER A 102 48.48 -0.38 -5.09
N ARG A 103 48.13 -0.95 -6.25
CA ARG A 103 49.07 -1.69 -7.09
C ARG A 103 50.06 -0.74 -7.78
N LEU A 104 49.59 0.35 -8.36
CA LEU A 104 50.44 1.37 -8.97
C LEU A 104 51.37 2.01 -7.94
N GLU A 105 50.89 2.28 -6.72
CA GLU A 105 51.72 2.74 -5.59
C GLU A 105 52.88 1.78 -5.31
N ARG A 106 52.60 0.47 -5.28
CA ARG A 106 53.64 -0.55 -5.12
C ARG A 106 54.60 -0.59 -6.31
N GLU A 107 54.10 -0.52 -7.54
CA GLU A 107 54.95 -0.51 -8.75
C GLU A 107 55.83 0.75 -8.82
N MET A 108 55.34 1.91 -8.37
CA MET A 108 56.12 3.15 -8.26
C MET A 108 57.17 3.09 -7.16
N SER A 109 56.96 2.28 -6.12
CA SER A 109 57.92 2.07 -5.03
C SER A 109 59.07 1.12 -5.40
N ASP A 110 59.00 0.45 -6.55
CA ASP A 110 60.06 -0.45 -7.03
C ASP A 110 61.28 0.37 -7.53
N PRO A 111 62.48 0.16 -6.96
CA PRO A 111 63.70 0.88 -7.35
C PRO A 111 64.06 0.76 -8.84
N VAL A 112 63.69 -0.35 -9.49
CA VAL A 112 63.96 -0.58 -10.92
C VAL A 112 63.07 0.30 -11.80
N VAL A 113 61.83 0.50 -11.38
CA VAL A 113 60.84 1.33 -12.09
C VAL A 113 61.10 2.81 -11.80
N ALA A 114 61.47 3.16 -10.57
CA ALA A 114 61.81 4.52 -10.18
C ALA A 114 63.05 5.08 -10.91
N ALA A 115 63.93 4.21 -11.42
CA ALA A 115 65.09 4.59 -12.21
C ALA A 115 64.77 4.85 -13.70
N ASP A 116 63.60 4.41 -14.18
CA ASP A 116 63.13 4.59 -15.57
C ASP A 116 62.11 5.75 -15.63
N MET A 117 62.58 6.93 -16.02
CA MET A 117 61.79 8.16 -16.03
C MET A 117 60.54 8.06 -16.91
N ASP A 118 60.63 7.46 -18.10
CA ASP A 118 59.51 7.35 -19.04
C ASP A 118 58.44 6.39 -18.51
N ARG A 119 58.86 5.31 -17.85
CA ARG A 119 57.95 4.34 -17.24
C ARG A 119 57.28 4.90 -15.99
N LEU A 120 58.03 5.63 -15.16
CA LEU A 120 57.50 6.30 -13.98
C LEU A 120 56.46 7.36 -14.35
N GLU A 121 56.73 8.18 -15.39
CA GLU A 121 55.79 9.20 -15.86
C GLU A 121 54.47 8.61 -16.34
N LYS A 122 54.50 7.49 -17.08
CA LYS A 122 53.28 6.76 -17.49
C LYS A 122 52.48 6.21 -16.31
N LEU A 123 53.15 5.71 -15.27
CA LEU A 123 52.49 5.22 -14.06
C LEU A 123 51.83 6.37 -13.29
N LEU A 124 52.52 7.51 -13.16
CA LEU A 124 51.97 8.72 -12.52
C LEU A 124 50.73 9.25 -13.26
N GLN A 125 50.76 9.30 -14.60
CA GLN A 125 49.60 9.70 -15.40
C GLN A 125 48.41 8.75 -15.20
N SER A 126 48.68 7.44 -15.18
CA SER A 126 47.64 6.41 -14.95
C SER A 126 47.06 6.51 -13.54
N TYR A 127 47.91 6.74 -12.54
CA TYR A 127 47.49 6.93 -11.15
C TYR A 127 46.65 8.20 -10.98
N ALA A 128 47.05 9.33 -11.58
CA ALA A 128 46.29 10.57 -11.53
C ALA A 128 44.88 10.42 -12.13
N ALA A 129 44.76 9.76 -13.29
CA ALA A 129 43.46 9.49 -13.91
C ALA A 129 42.57 8.58 -13.04
N LEU A 130 43.15 7.56 -12.40
CA LEU A 130 42.42 6.70 -11.47
C LEU A 130 42.00 7.44 -10.20
N GLN A 131 42.88 8.28 -9.65
CA GLN A 131 42.59 9.08 -8.47
C GLN A 131 41.46 10.07 -8.73
N GLU A 132 41.48 10.78 -9.86
CA GLU A 132 40.40 11.69 -10.27
C GLU A 132 39.06 10.93 -10.43
N ARG A 133 39.09 9.75 -11.05
CA ARG A 133 37.90 8.89 -11.16
C ARG A 133 37.40 8.45 -9.78
N PHE A 134 38.30 8.03 -8.89
CA PHE A 134 37.97 7.57 -7.54
C PHE A 134 37.35 8.70 -6.70
N GLU A 135 37.90 9.92 -6.77
CA GLU A 135 37.39 11.10 -6.09
C GLU A 135 36.03 11.53 -6.63
N ARG A 136 35.89 11.64 -7.97
CA ARG A 136 34.61 12.02 -8.61
C ARG A 136 33.49 11.03 -8.32
N SER A 137 33.81 9.76 -8.13
CA SER A 137 32.84 8.71 -7.79
C SER A 137 32.62 8.56 -6.27
N GLY A 138 33.18 9.45 -5.43
CA GLY A 138 32.91 9.49 -3.99
C GLY A 138 33.63 8.41 -3.18
N GLY A 139 34.76 7.90 -3.67
CA GLY A 139 35.47 6.77 -3.07
C GLY A 139 35.93 6.98 -1.62
N TYR A 140 36.20 8.22 -1.20
CA TYR A 140 36.59 8.55 0.17
C TYR A 140 35.41 8.53 1.16
N GLU A 141 34.19 8.78 0.66
CA GLU A 141 32.96 8.74 1.47
C GLU A 141 32.32 7.34 1.49
N MET A 142 32.89 6.40 0.74
CA MET A 142 32.35 5.04 0.54
C MET A 142 32.04 4.34 1.86
N ASP A 143 33.02 4.23 2.76
CA ASP A 143 32.87 3.52 4.03
C ASP A 143 31.86 4.23 4.95
N ALA A 144 31.85 5.55 4.95
CA ALA A 144 30.89 6.35 5.72
C ALA A 144 29.46 6.20 5.19
N ASN A 145 29.27 6.15 3.87
CA ASN A 145 27.97 5.92 3.23
C ASN A 145 27.45 4.51 3.50
N ILE A 146 28.31 3.50 3.45
CA ILE A 146 27.96 2.12 3.83
C ILE A 146 27.47 2.09 5.28
N ASP A 147 28.24 2.68 6.20
CA ASP A 147 27.90 2.71 7.61
C ASP A 147 26.60 3.48 7.87
N GLN A 148 26.38 4.62 7.22
CA GLN A 148 25.15 5.41 7.36
C GLN A 148 23.90 4.59 6.98
N VAL A 149 23.95 3.88 5.85
CA VAL A 149 22.81 3.06 5.38
C VAL A 149 22.66 1.81 6.24
N ALA A 150 23.76 1.15 6.60
CA ALA A 150 23.76 -0.04 7.44
C ALA A 150 23.19 0.27 8.84
N ASP A 151 23.63 1.34 9.48
CA ASP A 151 23.12 1.79 10.79
C ASP A 151 21.64 2.17 10.71
N GLY A 152 21.23 2.87 9.63
CA GLY A 152 19.84 3.24 9.37
C GLY A 152 18.89 2.04 9.27
N LEU A 153 19.34 0.97 8.60
CA LEU A 153 18.61 -0.29 8.49
C LEU A 153 18.87 -1.26 9.68
N ARG A 154 19.68 -0.83 10.65
CA ARG A 154 20.03 -1.58 11.87
C ARG A 154 20.78 -2.87 11.58
N ILE A 155 21.75 -2.81 10.68
CA ILE A 155 22.69 -3.89 10.38
C ILE A 155 23.93 -3.65 11.25
N PRO A 156 24.11 -4.40 12.36
CA PRO A 156 25.22 -4.15 13.26
C PRO A 156 26.56 -4.48 12.58
N LYS A 157 27.60 -3.70 12.86
CA LYS A 157 28.97 -3.94 12.34
C LYS A 157 29.51 -5.34 12.65
N ALA A 158 29.10 -5.95 13.77
CA ALA A 158 29.44 -7.33 14.09
C ALA A 158 28.95 -8.35 13.04
N MET A 159 27.95 -7.99 12.24
CA MET A 159 27.42 -8.83 11.16
C MET A 159 28.27 -8.74 9.88
N TYR A 160 29.12 -7.71 9.73
CA TYR A 160 29.87 -7.46 8.48
C TYR A 160 30.75 -8.63 8.06
N THR A 161 31.33 -9.35 9.03
CA THR A 161 32.22 -10.49 8.79
C THR A 161 31.49 -11.82 8.64
N ARG A 162 30.17 -11.86 8.90
CA ARG A 162 29.37 -13.07 8.71
C ARG A 162 29.20 -13.36 7.23
N SER A 163 29.14 -14.65 6.90
CA SER A 163 28.73 -15.09 5.56
C SER A 163 27.26 -14.77 5.34
N PHE A 164 26.94 -14.16 4.20
CA PHE A 164 25.59 -13.81 3.80
C PHE A 164 24.70 -15.06 3.65
N GLY A 165 25.26 -16.19 3.21
CA GLY A 165 24.55 -17.47 3.10
C GLY A 165 23.92 -17.95 4.41
N SER A 166 24.54 -17.65 5.56
CA SER A 166 24.11 -18.07 6.90
C SER A 166 22.95 -17.25 7.49
N LEU A 167 22.54 -16.17 6.83
CA LEU A 167 21.53 -15.25 7.32
C LEU A 167 20.10 -15.74 7.05
N SER A 168 19.16 -15.26 7.87
CA SER A 168 17.74 -15.49 7.63
C SER A 168 17.26 -14.78 6.37
N GLY A 169 16.16 -15.23 5.77
CA GLY A 169 15.61 -14.61 4.55
C GLY A 169 15.33 -13.11 4.70
N GLY A 170 14.78 -12.68 5.85
CA GLY A 170 14.52 -11.26 6.13
C GLY A 170 15.80 -10.43 6.27
N GLU A 171 16.84 -10.96 6.92
CA GLU A 171 18.15 -10.30 7.00
C GLU A 171 18.81 -10.18 5.62
N LYS A 172 18.71 -11.24 4.79
CA LYS A 172 19.21 -11.22 3.41
C LYS A 172 18.52 -10.13 2.59
N THR A 173 17.19 -10.04 2.66
CA THR A 173 16.41 -8.99 1.96
C THR A 173 16.80 -7.59 2.44
N LYS A 174 17.02 -7.40 3.75
CA LYS A 174 17.46 -6.13 4.32
C LYS A 174 18.84 -5.70 3.83
N ILE A 175 19.81 -6.62 3.78
CA ILE A 175 21.16 -6.34 3.27
C ILE A 175 21.14 -6.08 1.76
N ALA A 176 20.32 -6.84 1.03
CA ALA A 176 20.08 -6.60 -0.39
C ALA A 176 19.52 -5.18 -0.64
N LEU A 177 18.51 -4.77 0.13
CA LEU A 177 17.97 -3.40 0.09
C LEU A 177 19.06 -2.38 0.40
N ALA A 178 19.83 -2.57 1.47
CA ALA A 178 20.94 -1.69 1.85
C ALA A 178 21.95 -1.52 0.70
N SER A 179 22.36 -2.61 0.06
CA SER A 179 23.27 -2.61 -1.09
C SER A 179 22.74 -1.75 -2.26
N GLN A 180 21.44 -1.83 -2.57
CA GLN A 180 20.83 -0.99 -3.61
C GLN A 180 20.77 0.49 -3.23
N LEU A 181 20.48 0.81 -1.97
CA LEU A 181 20.43 2.19 -1.47
C LEU A 181 21.81 2.85 -1.45
N ILE A 182 22.85 2.08 -1.12
CA ILE A 182 24.25 2.53 -1.11
C ILE A 182 24.71 2.95 -2.51
N GLY A 183 24.31 2.20 -3.54
CA GLY A 183 24.69 2.48 -4.92
C GLY A 183 24.13 3.78 -5.51
N ARG A 184 23.12 4.38 -4.88
CA ARG A 184 22.42 5.62 -5.33
C ARG A 184 22.19 5.68 -6.85
N PRO A 185 21.49 4.70 -7.45
CA PRO A 185 21.17 4.69 -8.89
C PRO A 185 20.30 5.87 -9.33
N ASP A 186 20.34 6.24 -10.62
CA ASP A 186 19.47 7.29 -11.16
C ASP A 186 17.98 6.93 -11.08
N LEU A 187 17.68 5.63 -11.16
CA LEU A 187 16.35 5.04 -10.97
C LEU A 187 16.42 3.90 -9.96
N LEU A 188 15.72 4.03 -8.84
CA LEU A 188 15.57 2.99 -7.85
C LEU A 188 14.21 2.30 -8.00
N LEU A 189 14.20 0.98 -8.14
CA LEU A 189 13.00 0.16 -8.22
C LEU A 189 12.91 -0.71 -6.97
N LEU A 190 11.89 -0.47 -6.15
CA LEU A 190 11.68 -1.18 -4.89
C LEU A 190 10.40 -2.00 -4.97
N ASP A 191 10.50 -3.32 -4.84
CA ASP A 191 9.36 -4.23 -4.77
C ASP A 191 9.13 -4.67 -3.33
N GLU A 192 8.09 -4.12 -2.69
CA GLU A 192 7.72 -4.32 -1.27
C GLU A 192 8.89 -4.14 -0.28
N PRO A 193 9.58 -2.98 -0.28
CA PRO A 193 10.76 -2.74 0.57
C PRO A 193 10.43 -2.63 2.06
N THR A 194 9.16 -2.43 2.40
CA THR A 194 8.68 -2.29 3.77
C THR A 194 8.62 -3.64 4.50
N ASN A 195 8.60 -4.75 3.76
CA ASN A 195 8.55 -6.08 4.32
C ASN A 195 9.81 -6.38 5.15
N HIS A 196 9.62 -6.98 6.33
CA HIS A 196 10.69 -7.37 7.26
C HIS A 196 11.50 -6.20 7.85
N LEU A 197 11.11 -4.95 7.63
CA LEU A 197 11.62 -3.79 8.36
C LEU A 197 10.83 -3.59 9.66
N ASP A 198 11.54 -3.20 10.71
CA ASP A 198 10.89 -2.74 11.94
C ASP A 198 10.41 -1.29 11.77
N LEU A 199 9.61 -0.79 12.72
CA LEU A 199 9.04 0.56 12.62
C LEU A 199 10.10 1.63 12.44
N LYS A 200 11.24 1.52 13.16
CA LYS A 200 12.34 2.49 13.12
C LYS A 200 13.10 2.43 11.79
N GLY A 201 13.37 1.25 11.25
CA GLY A 201 13.99 1.08 9.92
C GLY A 201 13.07 1.58 8.80
N LEU A 202 11.76 1.40 8.94
CA LEU A 202 10.77 1.94 8.01
C LEU A 202 10.73 3.48 8.05
N GLU A 203 10.72 4.09 9.23
CA GLU A 203 10.79 5.56 9.38
C GLU A 203 12.10 6.14 8.79
N TRP A 204 13.22 5.43 8.95
CA TRP A 204 14.49 5.84 8.34
C TRP A 204 14.43 5.74 6.82
N LEU A 205 13.88 4.66 6.27
CA LEU A 205 13.73 4.48 4.82
C LEU A 205 12.85 5.56 4.20
N GLU A 206 11.76 5.96 4.87
CA GLU A 206 10.92 7.08 4.46
C GLU A 206 11.74 8.37 4.32
N GLN A 207 12.51 8.72 5.35
CA GLN A 207 13.35 9.92 5.35
C GLN A 207 14.43 9.86 4.27
N PHE A 208 15.05 8.70 4.08
CA PHE A 208 16.06 8.48 3.06
C PHE A 208 15.49 8.70 1.65
N LEU A 209 14.31 8.13 1.36
CA LEU A 209 13.68 8.24 0.03
C LEU A 209 13.11 9.63 -0.24
N GLN A 210 12.66 10.35 0.80
CA GLN A 210 12.26 11.76 0.67
C GLN A 210 13.42 12.65 0.24
N GLY A 211 14.62 12.41 0.80
CA GLY A 211 15.85 13.11 0.43
C GLY A 211 16.53 12.60 -0.84
N TYR A 212 15.99 11.56 -1.48
CA TYR A 212 16.63 10.92 -2.63
C TYR A 212 16.54 11.80 -3.88
N THR A 213 17.67 12.03 -4.53
CA THR A 213 17.78 12.91 -5.70
C THR A 213 17.39 12.21 -7.01
N GLY A 214 17.58 10.89 -7.09
CA GLY A 214 17.17 10.08 -8.23
C GLY A 214 15.66 9.85 -8.29
N ALA A 215 15.20 9.23 -9.37
CA ALA A 215 13.83 8.75 -9.47
C ALA A 215 13.66 7.46 -8.67
N CYS A 216 12.48 7.25 -8.08
CA CYS A 216 12.15 6.05 -7.32
C CYS A 216 10.77 5.53 -7.72
N VAL A 217 10.66 4.24 -8.00
CA VAL A 217 9.39 3.54 -8.15
C VAL A 217 9.26 2.54 -7.02
N VAL A 218 8.26 2.72 -6.17
CA VAL A 218 8.02 1.86 -5.02
C VAL A 218 6.70 1.13 -5.18
N VAL A 219 6.76 -0.20 -5.17
CA VAL A 219 5.61 -1.05 -4.93
C VAL A 219 5.57 -1.32 -3.43
N SER A 220 4.47 -0.95 -2.78
CA SER A 220 4.26 -1.21 -1.36
C SER A 220 2.78 -1.34 -1.08
N HIS A 221 2.43 -2.25 -0.16
CA HIS A 221 1.09 -2.30 0.43
C HIS A 221 0.94 -1.40 1.67
N ASP A 222 2.01 -0.71 2.10
CA ASP A 222 1.96 0.25 3.21
C ASP A 222 1.49 1.63 2.72
N ARG A 223 0.25 1.98 3.10
CA ARG A 223 -0.42 3.24 2.75
C ARG A 223 0.28 4.47 3.35
N TYR A 224 0.77 4.38 4.60
CA TYR A 224 1.47 5.50 5.25
C TYR A 224 2.81 5.78 4.55
N PHE A 225 3.51 4.71 4.18
CA PHE A 225 4.77 4.83 3.45
C PHE A 225 4.55 5.47 2.08
N LEU A 226 3.56 5.00 1.31
CA LEU A 226 3.22 5.58 0.02
C LEU A 226 2.79 7.05 0.14
N ASP A 227 1.97 7.39 1.13
CA ASP A 227 1.50 8.76 1.35
C ASP A 227 2.65 9.75 1.67
N ARG A 228 3.70 9.26 2.34
CA ARG A 228 4.88 10.06 2.74
C ARG A 228 5.94 10.16 1.66
N VAL A 229 6.12 9.13 0.84
CA VAL A 229 7.21 9.05 -0.13
C VAL A 229 6.74 9.39 -1.54
N ALA A 230 5.58 8.89 -1.96
CA ALA A 230 5.10 9.04 -3.32
C ALA A 230 4.42 10.40 -3.54
N VAL A 231 4.82 11.07 -4.62
CA VAL A 231 4.21 12.32 -5.11
C VAL A 231 3.30 12.04 -6.31
N LYS A 232 3.45 10.87 -6.90
CA LYS A 232 2.72 10.39 -8.07
C LYS A 232 2.35 8.93 -7.84
N MET A 233 1.12 8.55 -8.17
CA MET A 233 0.65 7.16 -8.10
C MET A 233 0.40 6.62 -9.50
N ILE A 234 0.85 5.39 -9.75
CA ILE A 234 0.48 4.62 -10.93
C ILE A 234 -0.31 3.41 -10.43
N GLU A 235 -1.56 3.31 -10.83
CA GLU A 235 -2.40 2.15 -10.58
C GLU A 235 -2.42 1.22 -11.79
N LEU A 236 -2.18 -0.05 -11.54
CA LEU A 236 -2.27 -1.11 -12.53
C LEU A 236 -3.52 -1.95 -12.28
N GLU A 237 -4.53 -1.78 -13.15
CA GLU A 237 -5.86 -2.39 -13.06
C GLU A 237 -6.24 -2.99 -14.43
N ASP A 238 -6.66 -4.26 -14.45
CA ASP A 238 -7.02 -5.00 -15.67
C ASP A 238 -5.98 -4.96 -16.81
N GLY A 239 -4.70 -4.77 -16.48
CA GLY A 239 -3.60 -4.67 -17.44
C GLY A 239 -3.36 -3.26 -18.00
N GLU A 240 -4.22 -2.30 -17.67
CA GLU A 240 -4.07 -0.88 -17.99
C GLU A 240 -3.39 -0.13 -16.84
N ALA A 241 -2.65 0.93 -17.18
CA ALA A 241 -1.96 1.77 -16.21
C ALA A 241 -2.63 3.15 -16.14
N PHE A 242 -3.07 3.54 -14.95
CA PHE A 242 -3.67 4.84 -14.67
C PHE A 242 -2.71 5.68 -13.81
N THR A 243 -2.46 6.91 -14.23
CA THR A 243 -1.51 7.79 -13.55
C THR A 243 -2.23 8.92 -12.84
N TYR A 244 -1.88 9.14 -11.58
CA TYR A 244 -2.40 10.18 -10.70
C TYR A 244 -1.26 11.02 -10.15
N TYR A 245 -1.40 12.34 -10.20
CA TYR A 245 -0.35 13.29 -9.77
C TYR A 245 -0.54 13.74 -8.33
N THR A 246 -0.79 12.78 -7.44
CA THR A 246 -1.11 13.03 -6.03
C THR A 246 -0.48 11.95 -5.14
N ASN A 247 -0.54 12.16 -3.82
CA ASN A 247 -0.16 11.15 -2.84
C ASN A 247 -1.26 10.08 -2.68
N TYR A 248 -0.99 9.02 -1.91
CA TYR A 248 -1.93 7.91 -1.73
C TYR A 248 -3.31 8.38 -1.23
N SER A 249 -3.36 9.23 -0.19
CA SER A 249 -4.64 9.64 0.41
C SER A 249 -5.52 10.45 -0.54
N SER A 250 -4.93 11.26 -1.42
CA SER A 250 -5.67 12.05 -2.41
C SER A 250 -6.05 11.20 -3.62
N TYR A 251 -5.19 10.27 -4.02
CA TYR A 251 -5.48 9.27 -5.06
C TYR A 251 -6.77 8.49 -4.75
N VAL A 252 -6.97 8.06 -3.50
CA VAL A 252 -8.18 7.31 -3.11
C VAL A 252 -9.44 8.11 -3.41
N LYS A 253 -9.45 9.42 -3.11
CA LYS A 253 -10.59 10.31 -3.39
C LYS A 253 -10.80 10.52 -4.89
N GLU A 254 -9.73 10.79 -5.62
CA GLU A 254 -9.79 10.99 -7.07
C GLU A 254 -10.24 9.72 -7.81
N LYS A 255 -9.84 8.55 -7.32
CA LYS A 255 -10.32 7.26 -7.80
C LYS A 255 -11.81 7.07 -7.52
N GLU A 256 -12.28 7.39 -6.31
CA GLU A 256 -13.69 7.29 -5.96
C GLU A 256 -14.55 8.20 -6.85
N GLU A 257 -14.14 9.46 -7.05
CA GLU A 257 -14.80 10.41 -7.96
C GLU A 257 -14.82 9.89 -9.41
N ARG A 258 -13.70 9.35 -9.90
CA ARG A 258 -13.61 8.73 -11.23
C ARG A 258 -14.57 7.54 -11.37
N LEU A 259 -14.62 6.66 -10.37
CA LEU A 259 -15.49 5.48 -10.38
C LEU A 259 -16.98 5.87 -10.34
N LEU A 260 -17.33 6.91 -9.58
CA LEU A 260 -18.69 7.46 -9.55
C LEU A 260 -19.11 8.00 -10.92
N LEU A 261 -18.25 8.78 -11.57
CA LEU A 261 -18.51 9.30 -12.92
C LEU A 261 -18.68 8.15 -13.94
N GLN A 262 -17.76 7.18 -13.95
CA GLN A 262 -17.88 6.00 -14.81
C GLN A 262 -19.19 5.24 -14.57
N PHE A 263 -19.67 5.19 -13.32
CA PHE A 263 -20.91 4.51 -12.98
C PHE A 263 -22.14 5.26 -13.47
N GLU A 264 -22.11 6.60 -13.46
CA GLU A 264 -23.14 7.43 -14.07
C GLU A 264 -23.19 7.22 -15.59
N ASP A 265 -22.04 7.26 -16.26
CA ASP A 265 -21.90 6.98 -17.70
C ASP A 265 -22.42 5.58 -18.05
N TYR A 266 -22.04 4.57 -17.26
CA TYR A 266 -22.51 3.20 -17.42
C TYR A 266 -24.04 3.12 -17.28
N LYS A 267 -24.62 3.77 -16.27
CA LYS A 267 -26.08 3.80 -16.08
C LYS A 267 -26.79 4.46 -17.27
N GLU A 268 -26.24 5.54 -17.80
CA GLU A 268 -26.80 6.24 -18.96
C GLU A 268 -26.71 5.37 -20.22
N GLN A 269 -25.57 4.73 -20.44
CA GLN A 269 -25.38 3.77 -21.53
C GLN A 269 -26.36 2.59 -21.42
N GLN A 270 -26.56 2.02 -20.23
CA GLN A 270 -27.52 0.93 -20.02
C GLN A 270 -28.97 1.37 -20.27
N LYS A 271 -29.35 2.59 -19.88
CA LYS A 271 -30.66 3.17 -20.24
C LYS A 271 -30.82 3.29 -21.75
N ARG A 272 -29.79 3.77 -22.46
CA ARG A 272 -29.78 3.87 -23.93
C ARG A 272 -29.90 2.49 -24.59
N ILE A 273 -29.13 1.51 -24.13
CA ILE A 273 -29.19 0.11 -24.59
C ILE A 273 -30.59 -0.47 -24.39
N LYS A 274 -31.21 -0.23 -23.22
CA LYS A 274 -32.58 -0.69 -22.93
C LYS A 274 -33.59 -0.06 -23.90
N LYS A 275 -33.53 1.26 -24.11
CA LYS A 275 -34.40 1.95 -25.08
C LYS A 275 -34.22 1.42 -26.50
N MET A 276 -32.98 1.19 -26.95
CA MET A 276 -32.69 0.62 -28.27
C MET A 276 -33.26 -0.80 -28.41
N LYS A 277 -33.13 -1.66 -27.40
CA LYS A 277 -33.72 -3.00 -27.39
C LYS A 277 -35.25 -2.96 -27.45
N GLU A 278 -35.88 -2.03 -26.73
CA GLU A 278 -37.33 -1.81 -26.77
C GLU A 278 -37.79 -1.27 -28.13
N ALA A 279 -37.02 -0.38 -28.77
CA ALA A 279 -37.28 0.09 -30.13
C ALA A 279 -37.18 -1.05 -31.15
N ILE A 280 -36.12 -1.87 -31.10
CA ILE A 280 -35.97 -3.07 -31.95
C ILE A 280 -37.21 -3.96 -31.80
N ARG A 281 -37.63 -4.27 -30.57
CA ARG A 281 -38.80 -5.09 -30.31
C ARG A 281 -40.09 -4.49 -30.86
N ARG A 282 -40.31 -3.18 -30.67
CA ARG A 282 -41.48 -2.47 -31.21
C ARG A 282 -41.51 -2.51 -32.74
N PHE A 283 -40.38 -2.24 -33.40
CA PHE A 283 -40.30 -2.30 -34.86
C PHE A 283 -40.47 -3.71 -35.42
N GLU A 284 -40.00 -4.74 -34.72
CA GLU A 284 -40.26 -6.14 -35.09
C GLU A 284 -41.74 -6.52 -34.91
N GLU A 285 -42.38 -6.09 -33.82
CA GLU A 285 -43.82 -6.31 -33.58
C GLU A 285 -44.69 -5.58 -34.61
N TRP A 286 -44.36 -4.33 -34.95
CA TRP A 286 -45.04 -3.58 -36.02
C TRP A 286 -44.79 -4.16 -37.42
N GLY A 287 -43.57 -4.65 -37.67
CA GLY A 287 -43.26 -5.40 -38.90
C GLY A 287 -44.11 -6.66 -39.04
N ARG A 288 -44.28 -7.43 -37.94
CA ARG A 288 -45.10 -8.66 -37.92
C ARG A 288 -46.60 -8.40 -38.04
N ASN A 289 -47.11 -7.35 -37.40
CA ASN A 289 -48.54 -7.04 -37.38
C ASN A 289 -49.01 -6.27 -38.63
N GLY A 290 -48.09 -5.55 -39.31
CA GLY A 290 -48.40 -4.68 -40.45
C GLY A 290 -47.80 -5.11 -41.79
N ASP A 291 -47.13 -6.26 -41.86
CA ASP A 291 -46.50 -6.86 -43.06
C ASP A 291 -45.64 -5.87 -43.87
N ASN A 292 -44.87 -5.03 -43.17
CA ASN A 292 -44.17 -3.89 -43.76
C ASN A 292 -42.65 -4.00 -43.59
N GLU A 293 -41.98 -4.34 -44.69
CA GLU A 293 -40.55 -4.66 -44.78
C GLU A 293 -39.63 -3.52 -44.29
N LYS A 294 -40.10 -2.26 -44.39
CA LYS A 294 -39.36 -1.08 -43.94
C LYS A 294 -39.08 -1.09 -42.44
N PHE A 295 -39.98 -1.61 -41.62
CA PHE A 295 -39.77 -1.69 -40.16
C PHE A 295 -38.78 -2.78 -39.77
N PHE A 296 -38.72 -3.89 -40.51
CA PHE A 296 -37.68 -4.91 -40.33
C PHE A 296 -36.29 -4.39 -40.68
N LYS A 297 -36.15 -3.58 -41.75
CA LYS A 297 -34.88 -2.92 -42.10
C LYS A 297 -34.43 -1.92 -41.03
N LYS A 298 -35.35 -1.15 -40.44
CA LYS A 298 -35.05 -0.24 -39.32
C LYS A 298 -34.63 -0.99 -38.06
N ALA A 299 -35.31 -2.08 -37.70
CA ALA A 299 -34.90 -2.93 -36.57
C ALA A 299 -33.50 -3.54 -36.79
N ALA A 300 -33.18 -3.98 -38.00
CA ALA A 300 -31.86 -4.51 -38.35
C ALA A 300 -30.74 -3.45 -38.27
N SER A 301 -31.02 -2.21 -38.69
CA SER A 301 -30.06 -1.10 -38.59
C SER A 301 -29.74 -0.76 -37.13
N ILE A 302 -30.76 -0.60 -36.28
CA ILE A 302 -30.58 -0.31 -34.84
C ILE A 302 -29.83 -1.46 -34.15
N ARG A 303 -30.09 -2.72 -34.55
CA ARG A 303 -29.36 -3.88 -34.05
C ARG A 303 -27.87 -3.82 -34.41
N LYS A 304 -27.55 -3.51 -35.67
CA LYS A 304 -26.15 -3.35 -36.13
C LYS A 304 -25.44 -2.16 -35.48
N ALA A 305 -26.18 -1.10 -35.12
CA ALA A 305 -25.65 0.01 -34.34
C ALA A 305 -25.36 -0.40 -32.89
N LEU A 306 -26.25 -1.19 -32.28
CA LEU A 306 -26.06 -1.74 -30.94
C LEU A 306 -24.87 -2.72 -30.86
N GLU A 307 -24.66 -3.54 -31.88
CA GLU A 307 -23.52 -4.48 -31.98
C GLU A 307 -22.16 -3.78 -32.18
N ARG A 308 -22.16 -2.60 -32.82
CA ARG A 308 -20.96 -1.77 -33.01
C ARG A 308 -20.64 -0.87 -31.82
N MET A 309 -21.55 -0.74 -30.87
CA MET A 309 -21.36 0.10 -29.70
C MET A 309 -20.33 -0.53 -28.76
N GLU A 310 -19.27 0.21 -28.45
CA GLU A 310 -18.34 -0.20 -27.40
C GLU A 310 -19.05 -0.17 -26.04
N LEU A 311 -19.18 -1.34 -25.42
CA LEU A 311 -19.81 -1.47 -24.12
C LEU A 311 -18.86 -0.95 -23.05
N VAL A 312 -19.31 0.07 -22.30
CA VAL A 312 -18.60 0.50 -21.11
C VAL A 312 -18.68 -0.65 -20.12
N LYS A 313 -17.52 -1.14 -19.67
CA LYS A 313 -17.46 -2.16 -18.62
C LYS A 313 -18.20 -1.61 -17.40
N ARG A 314 -18.97 -2.46 -16.72
CA ARG A 314 -19.63 -2.06 -15.47
C ARG A 314 -18.53 -1.67 -14.47
N PRO A 315 -18.44 -0.39 -14.05
CA PRO A 315 -17.44 0.00 -13.07
C PRO A 315 -17.81 -0.64 -11.74
N VAL A 316 -16.79 -1.17 -11.08
CA VAL A 316 -16.95 -1.88 -9.82
C VAL A 316 -16.78 -0.85 -8.70
N LEU A 317 -17.90 -0.27 -8.26
CA LEU A 317 -17.93 0.72 -7.17
C LEU A 317 -17.45 0.15 -5.85
N ASP A 318 -17.70 -1.14 -5.65
CA ASP A 318 -17.28 -1.89 -4.49
C ASP A 318 -16.64 -3.17 -5.03
N PRO A 319 -15.31 -3.18 -5.29
CA PRO A 319 -14.63 -4.41 -5.65
C PRO A 319 -14.95 -5.38 -4.53
N GLN A 320 -15.68 -6.47 -4.84
CA GLN A 320 -15.95 -7.50 -3.84
C GLN A 320 -14.61 -8.00 -3.31
N GLY A 321 -14.17 -7.39 -2.21
CA GLY A 321 -13.03 -7.81 -1.41
C GLY A 321 -13.40 -9.08 -0.67
N ALA A 322 -12.43 -9.65 0.06
CA ALA A 322 -12.76 -10.75 0.95
C ALA A 322 -13.71 -10.24 2.05
N GLU A 323 -14.93 -10.79 2.15
CA GLU A 323 -15.87 -10.39 3.20
C GLU A 323 -15.57 -11.15 4.49
N PHE A 324 -14.87 -10.49 5.42
CA PHE A 324 -14.57 -11.03 6.73
C PHE A 324 -15.72 -10.73 7.70
N HIS A 325 -16.67 -11.66 7.88
CA HIS A 325 -17.73 -11.50 8.88
C HIS A 325 -17.35 -12.19 10.20
N LEU A 326 -16.66 -11.48 11.08
CA LEU A 326 -16.30 -11.98 12.41
C LEU A 326 -17.50 -11.94 13.35
N LYS A 327 -18.07 -13.10 13.66
CA LYS A 327 -19.18 -13.23 14.63
C LYS A 327 -18.67 -13.84 15.92
N LEU A 328 -19.01 -13.19 17.04
CA LEU A 328 -18.82 -13.72 18.38
C LEU A 328 -19.97 -14.68 18.71
N GLU A 329 -19.64 -15.89 19.18
CA GLU A 329 -20.64 -16.85 19.65
C GLU A 329 -20.97 -16.61 21.12
N ASP A 330 -19.95 -16.59 21.99
CA ASP A 330 -20.10 -16.43 23.43
C ASP A 330 -19.13 -15.39 24.02
N ARG A 331 -19.58 -14.70 25.07
CA ARG A 331 -18.76 -13.72 25.82
C ARG A 331 -17.91 -14.42 26.88
N SER A 332 -16.63 -14.06 26.97
CA SER A 332 -15.74 -14.49 28.06
C SER A 332 -15.87 -13.63 29.32
N GLY A 333 -15.24 -14.06 30.42
CA GLY A 333 -15.17 -13.27 31.65
C GLY A 333 -14.48 -11.91 31.46
N ARG A 334 -14.73 -10.94 32.36
CA ARG A 334 -14.17 -9.57 32.27
C ARG A 334 -12.65 -9.55 32.10
N ARG A 335 -11.94 -10.41 32.85
CA ARG A 335 -10.51 -10.63 32.71
C ARG A 335 -10.31 -11.81 31.77
N VAL A 336 -9.68 -11.58 30.62
CA VAL A 336 -9.42 -12.59 29.59
C VAL A 336 -8.06 -13.24 29.82
N LEU A 337 -7.04 -12.43 30.07
CA LEU A 337 -5.67 -12.89 30.29
C LEU A 337 -4.99 -11.95 31.29
N ALA A 338 -4.25 -12.52 32.24
CA ALA A 338 -3.37 -11.77 33.13
C ALA A 338 -2.04 -12.50 33.24
N PHE A 339 -0.95 -11.75 33.23
CA PHE A 339 0.38 -12.30 33.42
C PHE A 339 1.25 -11.38 34.26
N GLU A 340 2.07 -11.98 35.11
CA GLU A 340 2.88 -11.28 36.10
C GLU A 340 4.33 -11.75 36.03
N GLU A 341 5.24 -10.79 35.90
CA GLU A 341 6.70 -10.94 35.94
C GLU A 341 7.23 -12.07 35.03
N ILE A 342 6.70 -12.20 33.81
CA ILE A 342 7.20 -13.20 32.85
C ILE A 342 8.67 -12.92 32.53
N VAL A 343 9.51 -13.92 32.77
CA VAL A 343 10.92 -13.95 32.37
C VAL A 343 11.15 -15.09 31.40
N LYS A 344 11.87 -14.81 30.31
CA LYS A 344 12.29 -15.81 29.34
C LYS A 344 13.67 -15.52 28.79
N SER A 345 14.53 -16.54 28.78
CA SER A 345 15.89 -16.52 28.25
C SER A 345 16.11 -17.68 27.28
N TYR A 346 16.86 -17.42 26.20
CA TYR A 346 17.40 -18.47 25.34
C TYR A 346 18.93 -18.40 25.38
N GLY A 347 19.55 -19.41 26.03
CA GLY A 347 20.98 -19.37 26.32
C GLY A 347 21.33 -18.15 27.18
N GLU A 348 22.31 -17.36 26.74
CA GLU A 348 22.74 -16.14 27.44
C GLU A 348 21.86 -14.91 27.14
N ARG A 349 20.96 -15.00 26.15
CA ARG A 349 20.14 -13.86 25.71
C ARG A 349 18.80 -13.88 26.44
N GLN A 350 18.63 -12.95 27.37
CA GLN A 350 17.36 -12.70 28.04
C GLN A 350 16.43 -11.89 27.12
N ILE A 351 15.31 -12.50 26.72
CA ILE A 351 14.32 -11.90 25.80
C ILE A 351 13.26 -11.12 26.59
N LEU A 352 12.76 -11.68 27.69
CA LEU A 352 11.77 -11.03 28.56
C LEU A 352 12.34 -10.83 29.97
N LYS A 353 12.16 -9.63 30.53
CA LYS A 353 12.75 -9.16 31.80
C LYS A 353 11.66 -8.74 32.79
N GLY A 354 10.72 -9.63 33.08
CA GLY A 354 9.62 -9.36 34.01
C GLY A 354 8.47 -8.61 33.36
N ALA A 355 7.97 -9.12 32.23
CA ALA A 355 6.81 -8.54 31.57
C ALA A 355 5.54 -8.84 32.38
N THR A 356 4.79 -7.79 32.74
CA THR A 356 3.53 -7.87 33.47
C THR A 356 2.45 -7.16 32.68
N GLY A 357 1.26 -7.74 32.56
CA GLY A 357 0.17 -7.16 31.80
C GLY A 357 -1.18 -7.86 32.02
N ASN A 358 -2.23 -7.19 31.56
CA ASN A 358 -3.60 -7.66 31.64
C ASN A 358 -4.38 -7.31 30.36
N LEU A 359 -5.27 -8.21 29.98
CA LEU A 359 -6.18 -8.06 28.84
C LEU A 359 -7.62 -8.31 29.31
N GLU A 360 -8.49 -7.34 29.06
CA GLU A 360 -9.91 -7.41 29.41
C GLU A 360 -10.80 -7.75 28.20
N PHE A 361 -12.03 -8.18 28.48
CA PHE A 361 -12.99 -8.52 27.43
C PHE A 361 -13.40 -7.27 26.63
N GLY A 362 -13.34 -7.37 25.30
CA GLY A 362 -13.66 -6.27 24.38
C GLY A 362 -12.50 -5.29 24.15
N GLU A 363 -11.35 -5.47 24.80
CA GLU A 363 -10.17 -4.68 24.50
C GLU A 363 -9.54 -5.10 23.17
N LYS A 364 -9.10 -4.12 22.40
CA LYS A 364 -8.32 -4.29 21.17
C LYS A 364 -6.92 -3.74 21.42
N VAL A 365 -5.96 -4.65 21.51
CA VAL A 365 -4.58 -4.37 21.89
C VAL A 365 -3.64 -4.69 20.72
N ALA A 366 -2.77 -3.74 20.40
CA ALA A 366 -1.67 -3.96 19.46
C ALA A 366 -0.33 -4.10 20.20
N LEU A 367 0.42 -5.16 19.92
CA LEU A 367 1.76 -5.41 20.45
C LEU A 367 2.82 -4.99 19.41
N LEU A 368 3.53 -3.90 19.72
CA LEU A 368 4.61 -3.32 18.93
C LEU A 368 5.97 -3.61 19.54
N GLY A 369 7.01 -3.49 18.73
CA GLY A 369 8.41 -3.66 19.17
C GLY A 369 9.33 -3.99 18.01
N ASP A 370 10.62 -3.90 18.25
CA ASP A 370 11.65 -4.16 17.24
C ASP A 370 11.67 -5.64 16.79
N ASN A 371 12.20 -5.91 15.60
CA ASN A 371 12.33 -7.30 15.13
C ASN A 371 13.27 -8.09 16.05
N GLY A 372 12.84 -9.26 16.48
CA GLY A 372 13.57 -10.08 17.45
C GLY A 372 13.51 -9.57 18.89
N SER A 373 12.59 -8.65 19.23
CA SER A 373 12.35 -8.24 20.62
C SER A 373 11.65 -9.30 21.48
N GLY A 374 11.07 -10.32 20.84
CA GLY A 374 10.39 -11.43 21.52
C GLY A 374 8.87 -11.39 21.50
N LYS A 375 8.23 -10.62 20.60
CA LYS A 375 6.75 -10.50 20.50
C LYS A 375 6.07 -11.85 20.28
N THR A 376 6.51 -12.60 19.28
CA THR A 376 6.01 -13.96 19.01
C THR A 376 6.30 -14.91 20.16
N THR A 377 7.47 -14.80 20.81
CA THR A 377 7.78 -15.57 22.01
C THR A 377 6.80 -15.25 23.14
N LEU A 378 6.49 -13.97 23.38
CA LEU A 378 5.51 -13.56 24.37
C LEU A 378 4.15 -14.18 24.05
N LEU A 379 3.67 -14.12 22.80
CA LEU A 379 2.41 -14.79 22.43
C LEU A 379 2.44 -16.29 22.69
N LYS A 380 3.51 -17.00 22.31
CA LYS A 380 3.64 -18.44 22.55
C LYS A 380 3.62 -18.79 24.04
N LEU A 381 4.25 -17.97 24.88
CA LEU A 381 4.22 -18.12 26.33
C LEU A 381 2.80 -17.89 26.89
N LEU A 382 2.10 -16.86 26.41
CA LEU A 382 0.73 -16.57 26.82
C LEU A 382 -0.22 -17.70 26.43
N LEU A 383 -0.06 -18.26 25.23
CA LEU A 383 -0.82 -19.40 24.70
C LEU A 383 -0.44 -20.75 25.34
N GLY A 384 0.58 -20.80 26.20
CA GLY A 384 1.05 -22.05 26.83
C GLY A 384 1.77 -23.01 25.88
N GLN A 385 2.17 -22.55 24.69
CA GLN A 385 2.96 -23.35 23.73
C GLN A 385 4.43 -23.43 24.14
N GLU A 386 4.90 -22.46 24.92
CA GLU A 386 6.22 -22.46 25.55
C GLU A 386 6.09 -22.19 27.05
N SER A 387 7.05 -22.69 27.84
CA SER A 387 7.10 -22.44 29.28
C SER A 387 7.92 -21.20 29.60
N ALA A 388 7.42 -20.36 30.50
CA ALA A 388 8.20 -19.26 31.08
C ALA A 388 9.26 -19.79 32.05
N ASP A 389 10.38 -19.09 32.19
CA ASP A 389 11.43 -19.47 33.14
C ASP A 389 11.09 -18.95 34.56
N ALA A 390 10.39 -17.80 34.63
CA ALA A 390 9.75 -17.29 35.84
C ALA A 390 8.49 -16.48 35.48
N GLY A 391 7.63 -16.25 36.48
CA GLY A 391 6.35 -15.54 36.32
C GLY A 391 5.15 -16.47 36.22
N THR A 392 3.95 -15.90 36.17
CA THR A 392 2.70 -16.68 36.06
C THR A 392 1.80 -16.12 34.96
N VAL A 393 1.05 -17.02 34.29
CA VAL A 393 0.03 -16.70 33.29
C VAL A 393 -1.29 -17.29 33.76
N GLN A 394 -2.33 -16.46 33.83
CA GLN A 394 -3.67 -16.83 34.28
C GLN A 394 -4.69 -16.50 33.19
N TRP A 395 -5.41 -17.52 32.75
CA TRP A 395 -6.52 -17.39 31.82
C TRP A 395 -7.83 -17.07 32.54
N GLY A 396 -8.67 -16.26 31.89
CA GLY A 396 -10.02 -15.98 32.32
C GLY A 396 -10.97 -17.17 32.19
N ALA A 397 -12.15 -17.05 32.77
CA ALA A 397 -13.21 -18.05 32.61
C ALA A 397 -13.81 -18.02 31.19
N ARG A 398 -14.02 -19.20 30.61
CA ARG A 398 -14.65 -19.41 29.28
C ARG A 398 -13.95 -18.64 28.16
N VAL A 399 -12.62 -18.60 28.19
CA VAL A 399 -11.84 -17.98 27.10
C VAL A 399 -11.63 -19.03 26.02
N GLU A 400 -12.12 -18.71 24.82
CA GLU A 400 -11.92 -19.50 23.60
C GLU A 400 -11.14 -18.63 22.64
N TYR A 401 -9.87 -18.97 22.44
CA TYR A 401 -8.98 -18.18 21.61
C TYR A 401 -8.81 -18.80 20.23
N GLY A 402 -8.67 -17.94 19.23
CA GLY A 402 -8.24 -18.29 17.89
C GLY A 402 -6.89 -17.66 17.64
N TYR A 403 -5.90 -18.47 17.25
CA TYR A 403 -4.54 -18.00 17.00
C TYR A 403 -4.20 -18.07 15.50
N LEU A 404 -3.90 -16.91 14.91
CA LEU A 404 -3.31 -16.79 13.59
C LEU A 404 -1.79 -16.59 13.73
N ALA A 405 -1.06 -17.71 13.77
CA ALA A 405 0.40 -17.70 13.88
C ALA A 405 1.06 -17.17 12.60
N GLN A 406 2.26 -16.58 12.72
CA GLN A 406 3.14 -16.35 11.57
C GLN A 406 3.75 -17.70 11.12
N GLN A 407 3.01 -18.47 10.33
CA GLN A 407 3.45 -19.77 9.81
C GLN A 407 3.76 -19.68 8.32
N GLU A 408 4.92 -20.19 7.94
CA GLU A 408 5.24 -20.46 6.54
C GLU A 408 4.23 -21.46 5.95
N ARG A 409 3.99 -21.37 4.64
CA ARG A 409 3.09 -22.30 3.96
C ARG A 409 3.55 -23.75 4.17
N GLU A 410 2.59 -24.64 4.36
CA GLU A 410 2.85 -26.08 4.33
C GLU A 410 3.27 -26.50 2.91
N ARG A 411 4.58 -26.72 2.73
CA ARG A 411 5.16 -27.03 1.40
C ARG A 411 4.85 -28.45 0.93
N ASP A 412 4.56 -29.36 1.84
CA ASP A 412 4.36 -30.78 1.55
C ASP A 412 2.88 -31.20 1.46
N SER A 413 1.95 -30.30 1.75
CA SER A 413 0.52 -30.62 1.67
C SER A 413 0.08 -30.75 0.21
N ARG A 414 -0.42 -31.96 -0.12
CA ARG A 414 -1.07 -32.26 -1.41
C ARG A 414 -2.58 -32.09 -1.35
N ALA A 415 -3.13 -31.75 -0.19
CA ALA A 415 -4.55 -31.49 -0.05
C ALA A 415 -4.95 -30.29 -0.91
N THR A 416 -6.13 -30.36 -1.51
CA THR A 416 -6.74 -29.19 -2.17
C THR A 416 -7.21 -28.20 -1.11
N VAL A 417 -7.33 -26.92 -1.47
CA VAL A 417 -7.88 -25.88 -0.59
C VAL A 417 -9.21 -26.34 0.02
N LEU A 418 -10.09 -26.91 -0.80
CA LEU A 418 -11.39 -27.41 -0.36
C LEU A 418 -11.27 -28.56 0.63
N ALA A 419 -10.42 -29.55 0.35
CA ALA A 419 -10.24 -30.70 1.23
C ALA A 419 -9.66 -30.28 2.58
N TYR A 420 -8.63 -29.42 2.56
CA TYR A 420 -8.00 -28.87 3.75
C TYR A 420 -8.98 -28.04 4.59
N PHE A 421 -9.75 -27.15 3.94
CA PHE A 421 -10.75 -26.35 4.65
C PHE A 421 -11.86 -27.21 5.26
N LYS A 422 -12.30 -28.24 4.53
CA LYS A 422 -13.32 -29.19 5.01
C LYS A 422 -12.86 -29.91 6.28
N GLU A 423 -11.63 -30.42 6.26
CA GLU A 423 -11.03 -31.16 7.38
C GLU A 423 -10.85 -30.29 8.61
N GLU A 424 -10.28 -29.09 8.45
CA GLU A 424 -9.99 -28.17 9.56
C GLU A 424 -11.22 -27.46 10.12
N ALA A 425 -12.19 -27.09 9.27
CA ALA A 425 -13.42 -26.43 9.71
C ALA A 425 -14.54 -27.40 10.10
N GLY A 426 -14.43 -28.69 9.73
CA GLY A 426 -15.43 -29.71 10.05
C GLY A 426 -16.79 -29.49 9.37
N VAL A 427 -16.82 -28.89 8.17
CA VAL A 427 -18.05 -28.55 7.43
C VAL A 427 -18.26 -29.46 6.22
N GLU A 428 -19.48 -29.47 5.66
CA GLU A 428 -19.77 -30.20 4.42
C GLU A 428 -19.29 -29.45 3.18
N GLU A 429 -19.08 -30.17 2.07
CA GLU A 429 -18.44 -29.62 0.87
C GLU A 429 -19.20 -28.42 0.27
N GLY A 430 -20.54 -28.48 0.24
CA GLY A 430 -21.37 -27.39 -0.28
C GLY A 430 -21.24 -26.11 0.56
N GLU A 431 -21.18 -26.25 1.88
CA GLU A 431 -21.00 -25.15 2.81
C GLU A 431 -19.56 -24.60 2.73
N ALA A 432 -18.56 -25.48 2.67
CA ALA A 432 -17.16 -25.13 2.48
C ALA A 432 -16.96 -24.27 1.22
N ARG A 433 -17.55 -24.64 0.08
CA ARG A 433 -17.47 -23.85 -1.16
C ARG A 433 -18.13 -22.48 -1.02
N GLY A 434 -19.30 -22.42 -0.38
CA GLY A 434 -19.99 -21.16 -0.12
C GLY A 434 -19.20 -20.21 0.78
N LEU A 435 -18.50 -20.75 1.77
CA LEU A 435 -17.62 -19.99 2.66
C LEU A 435 -16.36 -19.54 1.93
N LEU A 436 -15.65 -20.45 1.25
CA LEU A 436 -14.43 -20.16 0.49
C LEU A 436 -14.65 -19.09 -0.59
N ALA A 437 -15.83 -19.07 -1.23
CA ALA A 437 -16.19 -18.03 -2.19
C ALA A 437 -16.15 -16.62 -1.58
N LYS A 438 -16.56 -16.44 -0.30
CA LYS A 438 -16.50 -15.15 0.40
C LYS A 438 -15.07 -14.66 0.63
N TYR A 439 -14.10 -15.58 0.63
CA TYR A 439 -12.67 -15.29 0.77
C TYR A 439 -11.94 -15.26 -0.59
N LEU A 440 -12.69 -15.07 -1.68
CA LEU A 440 -12.19 -14.96 -3.06
C LEU A 440 -11.55 -16.23 -3.61
N PHE A 441 -11.95 -17.41 -3.13
CA PHE A 441 -11.60 -18.69 -3.76
C PHE A 441 -12.76 -19.15 -4.64
N TYR A 442 -12.65 -18.90 -5.95
CA TYR A 442 -13.71 -19.21 -6.92
C TYR A 442 -13.35 -20.38 -7.83
N GLY A 443 -14.36 -21.15 -8.25
CA GLY A 443 -14.26 -22.08 -9.37
C GLY A 443 -13.10 -23.09 -9.27
N ALA A 444 -12.05 -22.89 -10.07
CA ALA A 444 -10.88 -23.77 -10.10
C ALA A 444 -9.95 -23.59 -8.89
N ASP A 445 -10.00 -22.45 -8.21
CA ASP A 445 -9.07 -22.11 -7.13
C ASP A 445 -9.22 -23.02 -5.92
N VAL A 446 -10.44 -23.49 -5.64
CA VAL A 446 -10.70 -24.41 -4.51
C VAL A 446 -10.08 -25.80 -4.72
N PHE A 447 -9.73 -26.15 -5.96
CA PHE A 447 -9.08 -27.41 -6.31
C PHE A 447 -7.55 -27.29 -6.40
N LYS A 448 -6.99 -26.08 -6.24
CA LYS A 448 -5.54 -25.90 -6.19
C LYS A 448 -4.97 -26.62 -4.96
N PRO A 449 -3.77 -27.21 -5.07
CA PRO A 449 -3.04 -27.70 -3.91
C PRO A 449 -2.70 -26.54 -2.97
N VAL A 450 -2.79 -26.76 -1.65
CA VAL A 450 -2.42 -25.75 -0.64
C VAL A 450 -0.97 -25.27 -0.81
N SER A 451 -0.07 -26.17 -1.22
CA SER A 451 1.33 -25.85 -1.52
C SER A 451 1.53 -24.86 -2.67
N MET A 452 0.55 -24.71 -3.58
CA MET A 452 0.62 -23.80 -4.73
C MET A 452 -0.04 -22.43 -4.48
N LEU A 453 -0.78 -22.27 -3.37
CA LEU A 453 -1.42 -20.99 -3.03
C LEU A 453 -0.38 -19.88 -2.93
N SER A 454 -0.72 -18.63 -3.25
CA SER A 454 0.12 -17.46 -2.96
C SER A 454 0.15 -17.10 -1.47
N GLY A 455 0.97 -16.11 -1.07
CA GLY A 455 1.13 -15.73 0.34
C GLY A 455 -0.16 -15.15 0.89
N GLY A 456 -0.74 -14.21 0.13
CA GLY A 456 -2.04 -13.63 0.45
C GLY A 456 -3.18 -14.65 0.41
N GLU A 457 -3.19 -15.57 -0.57
CA GLU A 457 -4.19 -16.66 -0.59
C GLU A 457 -4.10 -17.54 0.66
N TRP A 458 -2.89 -17.94 1.06
CA TRP A 458 -2.69 -18.72 2.29
C TRP A 458 -3.19 -17.97 3.54
N SER A 459 -2.85 -16.69 3.68
CA SER A 459 -3.33 -15.85 4.77
C SER A 459 -4.86 -15.77 4.80
N ARG A 460 -5.51 -15.59 3.63
CA ARG A 460 -6.98 -15.57 3.52
C ARG A 460 -7.61 -16.90 3.92
N LEU A 461 -7.04 -18.04 3.51
CA LEU A 461 -7.55 -19.36 3.89
C LEU A 461 -7.50 -19.57 5.40
N ARG A 462 -6.40 -19.17 6.05
CA ARG A 462 -6.25 -19.29 7.50
C ARG A 462 -7.15 -18.34 8.28
N LEU A 463 -7.34 -17.12 7.78
CA LEU A 463 -8.33 -16.20 8.32
C LEU A 463 -9.75 -16.80 8.21
N ALA A 464 -10.07 -17.44 7.09
CA ALA A 464 -11.35 -18.13 6.93
C ALA A 464 -11.56 -19.23 7.97
N LEU A 465 -10.54 -20.07 8.20
CA LEU A 465 -10.56 -21.10 9.24
C LEU A 465 -10.71 -20.52 10.65
N LEU A 466 -10.02 -19.41 10.92
CA LEU A 466 -10.11 -18.71 12.20
C LEU A 466 -11.52 -18.18 12.48
N VAL A 467 -12.15 -17.58 11.47
CA VAL A 467 -13.52 -17.06 11.57
C VAL A 467 -14.51 -18.19 11.87
N MET A 468 -14.31 -19.38 11.29
CA MET A 468 -15.18 -20.54 11.53
C MET A 468 -15.13 -21.06 12.96
N LYS A 469 -14.00 -20.87 13.65
CA LYS A 469 -13.86 -21.25 15.07
C LYS A 469 -14.63 -20.31 16.01
N LYS A 470 -15.13 -19.17 15.53
CA LYS A 470 -15.86 -18.13 16.28
C LYS A 470 -15.27 -17.84 17.67
N PRO A 471 -13.94 -17.65 17.79
CA PRO A 471 -13.30 -17.45 19.08
C PRO A 471 -13.80 -16.16 19.74
N ASN A 472 -13.66 -16.04 21.05
CA ASN A 472 -13.93 -14.81 21.79
C ASN A 472 -12.68 -13.96 22.07
N LEU A 473 -11.50 -14.54 21.90
CA LEU A 473 -10.21 -13.86 21.83
C LEU A 473 -9.53 -14.16 20.48
N LEU A 474 -9.23 -13.11 19.70
CA LEU A 474 -8.41 -13.23 18.51
C LEU A 474 -6.96 -12.89 18.85
N VAL A 475 -6.05 -13.82 18.61
CA VAL A 475 -4.61 -13.60 18.70
C VAL A 475 -4.03 -13.62 17.29
N LEU A 476 -3.54 -12.48 16.82
CA LEU A 476 -3.10 -12.31 15.43
C LEU A 476 -1.61 -11.97 15.40
N ASP A 477 -0.81 -12.73 14.67
CA ASP A 477 0.64 -12.48 14.52
C ASP A 477 0.95 -12.05 13.09
N GLU A 478 1.18 -10.74 12.88
CA GLU A 478 1.38 -10.09 11.59
C GLU A 478 0.29 -10.42 10.53
N PRO A 479 -1.01 -10.19 10.85
CA PRO A 479 -2.13 -10.66 10.02
C PRO A 479 -2.25 -9.96 8.66
N THR A 480 -1.71 -8.74 8.54
CA THR A 480 -1.75 -7.94 7.31
C THR A 480 -0.59 -8.23 6.35
N ASN A 481 0.39 -9.01 6.80
CA ASN A 481 1.55 -9.32 5.98
C ASN A 481 1.14 -10.17 4.75
N HIS A 482 1.70 -9.84 3.59
CA HIS A 482 1.41 -10.46 2.29
C HIS A 482 -0.05 -10.31 1.77
N LEU A 483 -0.90 -9.52 2.44
CA LEU A 483 -2.21 -9.14 1.94
C LEU A 483 -2.10 -7.89 1.06
N ASP A 484 -2.92 -7.83 0.00
CA ASP A 484 -3.09 -6.62 -0.79
C ASP A 484 -3.91 -5.57 -0.02
N ILE A 485 -3.90 -4.34 -0.54
CA ILE A 485 -4.56 -3.19 0.08
C ILE A 485 -6.05 -3.49 0.33
N ASP A 486 -6.76 -4.03 -0.66
CA ASP A 486 -8.19 -4.36 -0.55
C ASP A 486 -8.45 -5.40 0.55
N SER A 487 -7.66 -6.48 0.60
CA SER A 487 -7.85 -7.52 1.63
C SER A 487 -7.49 -7.03 3.03
N ARG A 488 -6.53 -6.09 3.17
CA ARG A 488 -6.20 -5.46 4.45
C ARG A 488 -7.34 -4.58 4.95
N GLU A 489 -7.87 -3.73 4.07
CA GLU A 489 -9.03 -2.87 4.36
C GLU A 489 -10.23 -3.68 4.86
N ALA A 490 -10.54 -4.78 4.18
CA ALA A 490 -11.64 -5.64 4.58
C ALA A 490 -11.40 -6.34 5.94
N LEU A 491 -10.17 -6.77 6.22
CA LEU A 491 -9.82 -7.34 7.52
C LEU A 491 -9.90 -6.29 8.63
N GLU A 492 -9.47 -5.06 8.36
CA GLU A 492 -9.55 -3.94 9.30
C GLU A 492 -11.00 -3.59 9.65
N GLU A 493 -11.89 -3.54 8.66
CA GLU A 493 -13.32 -3.28 8.88
C GLU A 493 -14.00 -4.40 9.69
N ALA A 494 -13.64 -5.64 9.40
CA ALA A 494 -14.13 -6.79 10.15
C ALA A 494 -13.69 -6.77 11.61
N LEU A 495 -12.43 -6.45 11.87
CA LEU A 495 -11.92 -6.34 13.23
C LEU A 495 -12.44 -5.10 13.95
N ASP A 496 -12.81 -4.04 13.23
CA ASP A 496 -13.45 -2.86 13.80
C ASP A 496 -14.87 -3.18 14.30
N THR A 497 -15.66 -3.89 13.50
CA THR A 497 -17.02 -4.33 13.87
C THR A 497 -17.05 -5.48 14.89
N TYR A 498 -15.94 -6.22 15.04
CA TYR A 498 -15.84 -7.32 15.99
C TYR A 498 -15.87 -6.86 17.46
N THR A 499 -16.76 -7.46 18.24
CA THR A 499 -17.04 -7.09 19.63
C THR A 499 -16.26 -7.89 20.69
N GLY A 500 -15.55 -8.93 20.27
CA GLY A 500 -14.69 -9.71 21.17
C GLY A 500 -13.34 -9.03 21.43
N THR A 501 -12.44 -9.74 22.10
CA THR A 501 -11.11 -9.22 22.41
C THR A 501 -10.15 -9.51 21.26
N VAL A 502 -9.25 -8.57 20.96
CA VAL A 502 -8.20 -8.72 19.94
C VAL A 502 -6.84 -8.41 20.54
N LEU A 503 -5.88 -9.31 20.35
CA LEU A 503 -4.46 -9.10 20.62
C LEU A 503 -3.70 -9.33 19.32
N ALA A 504 -3.23 -8.25 18.69
CA ALA A 504 -2.56 -8.32 17.40
C ALA A 504 -1.11 -7.85 17.50
N ILE A 505 -0.16 -8.61 16.96
CA ILE A 505 1.16 -8.12 16.58
C ILE A 505 1.05 -7.61 15.16
N SER A 506 1.46 -6.37 14.93
CA SER A 506 1.53 -5.83 13.58
C SER A 506 2.54 -4.69 13.50
N HIS A 507 3.30 -4.65 12.41
CA HIS A 507 4.08 -3.47 12.03
C HIS A 507 3.30 -2.47 11.17
N ASP A 508 2.09 -2.83 10.75
CA ASP A 508 1.22 -1.97 9.96
C ASP A 508 0.62 -0.85 10.83
N ARG A 509 1.09 0.36 10.57
CA ARG A 509 0.68 1.56 11.31
C ARG A 509 -0.80 1.88 11.11
N TYR A 510 -1.34 1.65 9.91
CA TYR A 510 -2.74 1.93 9.60
C TYR A 510 -3.65 0.94 10.33
N PHE A 511 -3.33 -0.34 10.24
CA PHE A 511 -4.02 -1.40 10.97
C PHE A 511 -4.03 -1.12 12.48
N VAL A 512 -2.88 -0.77 13.06
CA VAL A 512 -2.77 -0.46 14.49
C VAL A 512 -3.56 0.79 14.84
N ASN A 513 -3.52 1.84 14.02
CA ASN A 513 -4.25 3.08 14.29
C ASN A 513 -5.77 2.89 14.28
N LYS A 514 -6.28 2.06 13.36
CA LYS A 514 -7.70 1.76 13.22
C LYS A 514 -8.19 0.76 14.28
N LEU A 515 -7.37 -0.22 14.64
CA LEU A 515 -7.74 -1.29 15.58
C LEU A 515 -7.54 -0.93 17.06
N ALA A 516 -6.39 -0.34 17.40
CA ALA A 516 -5.90 -0.35 18.78
C ALA A 516 -6.50 0.78 19.62
N GLY A 517 -7.18 0.40 20.70
CA GLY A 517 -7.49 1.33 21.80
C GLY A 517 -6.35 1.42 22.84
N ARG A 518 -5.45 0.43 22.83
CA ARG A 518 -4.29 0.34 23.72
C ARG A 518 -3.12 -0.31 22.97
N VAL A 519 -1.93 0.26 23.13
CA VAL A 519 -0.69 -0.22 22.51
C VAL A 519 0.24 -0.77 23.60
N TRP A 520 0.74 -1.98 23.38
CA TRP A 520 1.78 -2.60 24.19
C TRP A 520 3.09 -2.50 23.42
N GLU A 521 4.11 -1.88 23.99
CA GLU A 521 5.44 -1.83 23.37
C GLU A 521 6.40 -2.74 24.13
N LEU A 522 7.06 -3.64 23.40
CA LEU A 522 8.10 -4.51 23.92
C LEU A 522 9.47 -3.98 23.48
N GLU A 523 10.16 -3.29 24.39
CA GLU A 523 11.50 -2.74 24.15
C GLU A 523 12.49 -3.24 25.22
N ASN A 524 13.64 -3.77 24.80
CA ASN A 524 14.69 -4.29 25.68
C ASN A 524 14.22 -5.33 26.73
N GLY A 525 13.17 -6.09 26.39
CA GLY A 525 12.56 -7.11 27.23
C GLY A 525 11.63 -6.57 28.31
N LYS A 526 11.30 -5.27 28.29
CA LYS A 526 10.29 -4.65 29.15
C LYS A 526 9.05 -4.32 28.34
N LEU A 527 7.88 -4.53 28.94
CA LEU A 527 6.59 -4.21 28.36
C LEU A 527 6.10 -2.88 28.91
N THR A 528 5.83 -1.90 28.03
CA THR A 528 5.27 -0.60 28.36
C THR A 528 3.88 -0.45 27.75
N PHE A 529 3.01 0.32 28.43
CA PHE A 529 1.62 0.49 28.04
C PHE A 529 1.33 1.92 27.62
N TYR A 530 0.70 2.07 26.48
CA TYR A 530 0.21 3.35 25.99
C TYR A 530 -1.30 3.25 25.75
N LEU A 531 -2.04 4.22 26.30
CA LEU A 531 -3.44 4.43 25.97
C LEU A 531 -3.52 5.34 24.74
N GLY A 532 -4.35 4.96 23.77
CA GLY A 532 -4.53 5.70 22.53
C GLY A 532 -4.19 4.90 21.27
N SER A 533 -4.42 5.55 20.13
CA SER A 533 -4.09 5.04 18.80
C SER A 533 -2.58 5.13 18.50
N PHE A 534 -2.14 4.64 17.33
CA PHE A 534 -0.74 4.68 16.91
C PHE A 534 -0.19 6.11 16.87
N ASP A 535 -0.97 7.07 16.38
CA ASP A 535 -0.54 8.47 16.26
C ASP A 535 -0.29 9.10 17.64
N GLU A 536 -1.14 8.79 18.63
CA GLU A 536 -0.96 9.26 20.01
C GLU A 536 0.26 8.63 20.68
N TYR A 537 0.49 7.33 20.44
CA TYR A 537 1.71 6.64 20.86
C TYR A 537 2.96 7.32 20.27
N ARG A 538 2.96 7.61 18.96
CA ARG A 538 4.09 8.25 18.28
C ARG A 538 4.35 9.66 18.81
N ALA A 539 3.31 10.44 19.06
CA ALA A 539 3.41 11.78 19.62
C ALA A 539 4.04 11.76 21.03
N LYS A 540 3.51 10.90 21.93
CA LYS A 540 4.07 10.73 23.28
C LYS A 540 5.51 10.23 23.26
N LYS A 541 5.85 9.33 22.33
CA LYS A 541 7.22 8.83 22.21
C LYS A 541 8.21 9.92 21.78
N ARG A 542 7.85 10.75 20.80
CA ARG A 542 8.68 11.90 20.39
C ARG A 542 8.84 12.92 21.50
N GLU A 543 7.80 13.14 22.29
CA GLU A 543 7.86 14.01 23.46
C GLU A 543 8.84 13.45 24.51
N LEU A 544 8.76 12.14 24.80
CA LEU A 544 9.68 11.47 25.72
C LEU A 544 11.13 11.44 25.21
N GLU A 545 11.35 11.20 23.92
CA GLU A 545 12.67 11.21 23.29
C GLU A 545 13.28 12.62 23.27
N SER A 546 12.49 13.64 22.92
CA SER A 546 12.96 15.03 22.96
C SER A 546 13.25 15.51 24.39
N ALA A 547 12.43 15.14 25.36
CA ALA A 547 12.69 15.40 26.77
C ALA A 547 13.95 14.69 27.29
N ARG A 548 14.20 13.45 26.84
CA ARG A 548 15.41 12.69 27.20
C ARG A 548 16.66 13.31 26.59
N LEU A 549 16.63 13.70 25.32
CA LEU A 549 17.73 14.40 24.65
C LEU A 549 18.01 15.77 25.28
N GLN A 550 16.98 16.49 25.73
CA GLN A 550 17.15 17.74 26.48
C GLN A 550 17.78 17.50 27.86
N CYS A 551 17.36 16.47 28.59
CA CYS A 551 17.96 16.12 29.88
C CYS A 551 19.42 15.64 29.75
N GLU A 552 19.74 14.87 28.71
CA GLU A 552 21.11 14.41 28.42
C GLU A 552 22.01 15.57 27.94
N GLY A 553 21.47 16.50 27.16
CA GLY A 553 22.12 17.77 26.79
C GLY A 553 22.39 18.68 27.99
N ASP A 554 21.43 18.81 28.91
CA ASP A 554 21.59 19.59 30.15
C ASP A 554 22.54 18.93 31.15
N ALA A 555 22.56 17.60 31.23
CA ALA A 555 23.53 16.85 32.03
C ALA A 555 24.95 16.99 31.46
N GLY A 556 25.11 16.94 30.14
CA GLY A 556 26.37 17.21 29.45
C GLY A 556 26.85 18.65 29.63
N ALA A 557 25.94 19.63 29.56
CA ALA A 557 26.25 21.04 29.80
C ALA A 557 26.61 21.33 31.26
N ARG A 558 25.95 20.67 32.23
CA ARG A 558 26.29 20.74 33.66
C ARG A 558 27.62 20.05 33.99
N ALA A 559 27.95 18.94 33.32
CA ALA A 559 29.26 18.29 33.47
C ALA A 559 30.39 19.15 32.86
N ALA A 560 30.15 19.78 31.71
CA ALA A 560 31.10 20.71 31.09
C ALA A 560 31.30 21.98 31.92
N SER A 561 30.24 22.54 32.52
CA SER A 561 30.35 23.71 33.40
C SER A 561 31.01 23.39 34.74
N ALA A 562 30.76 22.21 35.31
CA ALA A 562 31.48 21.71 36.50
C ALA A 562 32.98 21.49 36.23
N SER A 563 33.34 21.01 35.03
CA SER A 563 34.76 20.86 34.64
C SER A 563 35.48 22.20 34.45
N ARG A 564 34.79 23.22 33.93
CA ARG A 564 35.33 24.60 33.82
C ARG A 564 35.42 25.30 35.17
N ALA A 565 34.48 25.05 36.08
CA ALA A 565 34.53 25.56 37.46
C ALA A 565 35.66 24.91 38.28
N ALA A 566 35.94 23.62 38.07
CA ALA A 566 37.05 22.92 38.71
C ALA A 566 38.43 23.41 38.22
N ALA A 567 38.54 23.82 36.94
CA ALA A 567 39.76 24.41 36.40
C ALA A 567 40.02 25.86 36.87
N ALA A 568 38.98 26.57 37.32
CA ALA A 568 39.07 27.95 37.80
C ALA A 568 39.24 28.06 39.33
N GLY A 569 39.02 26.98 40.10
CA GLY A 569 39.09 26.97 41.57
C GLY A 569 40.45 26.63 42.18
N GLY A 570 41.50 26.44 41.37
CA GLY A 570 42.82 25.99 41.80
C GLY A 570 43.76 27.10 42.31
N SER A 571 43.32 27.98 43.21
CA SER A 571 44.23 28.83 43.99
C SER A 571 43.55 29.36 45.26
N GLY A 572 43.95 28.86 46.42
CA GLY A 572 43.44 29.38 47.69
C GLY A 572 43.54 28.39 48.85
N SER A 573 44.69 28.42 49.50
CA SER A 573 45.05 27.74 50.74
C SER A 573 44.08 27.91 51.92
N GLY A 574 44.04 26.89 52.81
CA GLY A 574 44.35 27.13 54.22
C GLY A 574 43.33 26.72 55.30
N LEU A 575 43.73 25.69 56.05
CA LEU A 575 43.55 25.49 57.50
C LEU A 575 42.19 25.08 58.11
N ALA A 576 42.27 23.93 58.82
CA ALA A 576 41.82 23.64 60.19
C ALA A 576 40.30 23.70 60.48
N ALA A 577 39.71 22.95 61.41
CA ALA A 577 39.99 21.75 62.19
C ALA A 577 38.66 21.45 62.94
N HIS A 578 38.55 20.25 63.51
CA HIS A 578 37.74 19.90 64.68
C HIS A 578 36.22 19.64 64.57
N SER A 579 35.90 18.34 64.69
CA SER A 579 35.10 17.68 65.74
C SER A 579 33.70 18.20 66.10
N GLY A 580 32.75 17.25 66.16
CA GLY A 580 31.60 17.37 67.06
C GLY A 580 30.41 16.51 66.66
N ALA A 581 30.26 15.38 67.34
CA ALA A 581 29.06 14.55 67.33
C ALA A 581 27.87 15.30 67.95
N ALA A 582 26.65 15.06 67.45
CA ALA A 582 25.43 15.15 68.27
C ALA A 582 24.27 14.35 67.64
N SER A 583 23.83 13.37 68.41
CA SER A 583 22.57 12.65 68.36
C SER A 583 21.37 13.52 68.77
N ASN A 584 20.20 13.23 68.20
CA ASN A 584 18.85 13.20 68.80
C ASN A 584 17.85 13.00 67.65
N GLY A 585 16.90 12.05 67.59
CA GLY A 585 16.34 11.19 68.62
C GLY A 585 14.85 11.51 68.82
N ALA A 586 13.96 10.68 68.23
CA ALA A 586 12.55 10.41 68.57
C ALA A 586 11.56 11.62 68.56
N GLY A 587 10.25 11.53 68.31
CA GLY A 587 9.29 10.43 68.20
C GLY A 587 7.88 11.02 68.48
N THR A 588 6.86 10.18 68.31
CA THR A 588 5.49 10.29 68.90
C THR A 588 4.43 11.24 68.31
N ALA A 589 3.44 10.60 67.66
CA ALA A 589 2.04 10.48 68.08
C ALA A 589 1.09 11.71 68.20
N ALA A 590 0.09 11.66 67.31
CA ALA A 590 -1.35 11.61 67.61
C ALA A 590 -2.13 12.84 68.14
N ARG A 591 -3.23 13.08 67.39
CA ARG A 591 -4.57 13.60 67.75
C ARG A 591 -4.74 15.09 68.06
N THR A 592 -5.60 15.73 67.27
CA THR A 592 -6.89 16.41 67.56
C THR A 592 -7.18 17.32 66.34
N GLY A 593 -8.33 17.33 65.67
CA GLY A 593 -9.72 17.24 66.12
C GLY A 593 -10.32 18.64 66.17
N ALA A 594 -11.09 19.06 65.15
CA ALA A 594 -12.21 20.03 65.25
C ALA A 594 -12.82 20.34 63.85
N ALA A 595 -14.12 20.04 63.71
CA ALA A 595 -15.07 20.70 62.79
C ALA A 595 -15.51 22.06 63.42
N PRO A 596 -16.40 22.92 62.84
CA PRO A 596 -17.72 22.61 62.23
C PRO A 596 -18.08 23.41 60.95
N GLY A 597 -19.03 22.93 60.12
CA GLY A 597 -20.39 23.50 59.95
C GLY A 597 -20.47 24.48 58.76
N ALA A 598 -21.50 24.62 57.91
CA ALA A 598 -22.89 24.18 57.93
C ALA A 598 -23.53 24.26 56.51
N ASP A 599 -24.57 23.44 56.32
CA ASP A 599 -25.82 23.55 55.53
C ASP A 599 -26.02 24.63 54.45
N ALA A 600 -26.61 24.25 53.31
CA ALA A 600 -28.04 24.51 53.03
C ALA A 600 -28.53 23.97 51.67
N SER A 601 -29.72 23.36 51.75
CA SER A 601 -30.67 22.93 50.71
C SER A 601 -31.26 24.07 49.85
N GLY A 602 -31.80 23.75 48.66
CA GLY A 602 -32.85 24.57 48.06
C GLY A 602 -33.18 24.31 46.59
N ALA A 603 -34.32 23.64 46.36
CA ALA A 603 -34.98 23.48 45.06
C ALA A 603 -35.59 24.78 44.51
N ARG A 604 -35.79 24.88 43.19
CA ARG A 604 -37.10 25.13 42.52
C ARG A 604 -37.00 25.64 41.07
N SER A 605 -37.89 25.08 40.25
CA SER A 605 -38.75 25.67 39.18
C SER A 605 -38.20 26.65 38.14
N GLY A 606 -38.63 26.45 36.88
CA GLY A 606 -38.78 27.53 35.91
C GLY A 606 -39.19 27.06 34.50
N ALA A 607 -40.49 27.01 34.25
CA ALA A 607 -41.11 26.89 32.92
C ALA A 607 -41.40 28.28 32.34
N ALA A 608 -41.23 28.45 31.02
CA ALA A 608 -41.91 29.39 30.09
C ALA A 608 -41.09 29.40 28.77
N GLY A 609 -41.62 29.36 27.54
CA GLY A 609 -42.94 29.76 27.03
C GLY A 609 -42.83 31.09 26.26
N ARG A 610 -42.86 31.05 24.92
CA ARG A 610 -43.23 32.10 23.90
C ARG A 610 -42.73 31.61 22.53
N ARG A 611 -43.48 31.34 21.45
CA ARG A 611 -44.64 31.97 20.74
C ARG A 611 -44.42 33.41 20.26
N GLY A 612 -44.56 33.56 18.94
CA GLY A 612 -44.75 34.80 18.17
C GLY A 612 -43.44 35.49 17.79
N SER A 613 -43.22 36.01 16.58
CA SER A 613 -44.19 36.43 15.57
C SER A 613 -43.53 36.61 14.19
N SER A 614 -44.40 36.57 13.17
CA SER A 614 -44.23 37.17 11.86
C SER A 614 -43.58 38.55 11.89
N ASP A 615 -42.77 38.86 10.88
CA ASP A 615 -42.92 40.15 10.22
C ASP A 615 -42.58 40.09 8.73
N ALA A 616 -43.42 40.80 7.98
CA ALA A 616 -43.38 40.99 6.55
C ALA A 616 -42.55 42.22 6.21
N GLY A 617 -41.84 42.16 5.08
CA GLY A 617 -41.17 43.32 4.49
C GLY A 617 -41.18 43.16 2.97
N ALA A 618 -42.21 43.74 2.36
CA ALA A 618 -42.36 43.91 0.92
C ALA A 618 -41.78 45.26 0.50
N GLU A 619 -41.12 45.32 -0.66
CA GLU A 619 -41.27 46.36 -1.69
C GLU A 619 -40.42 45.93 -2.90
N SER A 620 -41.05 45.53 -4.01
CA SER A 620 -41.42 46.37 -5.17
C SER A 620 -40.25 46.51 -6.16
N GLY A 621 -40.38 46.31 -7.47
CA GLY A 621 -41.49 45.91 -8.31
C GLY A 621 -41.03 46.03 -9.77
N ALA A 622 -41.57 45.24 -10.68
CA ALA A 622 -41.74 45.63 -12.09
C ALA A 622 -42.58 44.61 -12.87
N ARG A 623 -43.84 45.01 -13.07
CA ARG A 623 -44.58 44.96 -14.35
C ARG A 623 -44.84 43.59 -14.98
N GLY A 624 -46.11 43.20 -14.83
CA GLY A 624 -46.76 42.10 -15.52
C GLY A 624 -46.59 42.06 -17.03
N ALA A 625 -46.58 40.83 -17.52
CA ALA A 625 -47.21 40.46 -18.77
C ALA A 625 -47.95 39.14 -18.55
N LYS A 626 -49.16 39.08 -19.08
CA LYS A 626 -50.17 38.03 -18.93
C LYS A 626 -49.60 36.65 -19.28
N ALA A 627 -50.08 35.64 -18.56
CA ALA A 627 -49.99 34.24 -18.94
C ALA A 627 -50.45 34.06 -20.41
N ALA A 628 -49.48 33.88 -21.30
CA ALA A 628 -49.69 33.29 -22.61
C ALA A 628 -49.43 31.78 -22.46
N LYS A 629 -50.43 30.97 -22.82
CA LYS A 629 -50.28 29.52 -23.03
C LYS A 629 -49.01 29.25 -23.86
N PRO A 630 -48.17 28.26 -23.55
CA PRO A 630 -47.25 27.76 -24.56
C PRO A 630 -48.10 27.08 -25.63
N SER A 631 -48.26 27.79 -26.75
CA SER A 631 -48.76 27.25 -28.00
C SER A 631 -47.83 26.13 -28.45
N ARG A 632 -48.42 24.96 -28.75
CA ARG A 632 -47.95 23.90 -29.64
C ARG A 632 -46.60 24.18 -30.33
N THR A 633 -45.57 23.34 -30.08
CA THR A 633 -44.89 22.55 -31.14
C THR A 633 -43.71 21.69 -30.62
N PRO A 634 -43.94 20.47 -30.11
CA PRO A 634 -43.03 19.33 -30.31
C PRO A 634 -43.35 18.57 -31.62
N ALA A 635 -44.60 18.66 -32.10
CA ALA A 635 -45.04 17.98 -33.33
C ALA A 635 -44.33 18.52 -34.59
N VAL A 636 -43.98 19.81 -34.64
CA VAL A 636 -43.29 20.38 -35.81
C VAL A 636 -41.78 20.09 -35.80
N SER A 637 -41.17 19.76 -34.66
CA SER A 637 -39.78 19.29 -34.62
C SER A 637 -39.66 17.81 -35.00
N SER A 638 -40.56 16.93 -34.53
CA SER A 638 -40.58 15.52 -34.96
C SER A 638 -40.95 15.40 -36.45
N GLU A 639 -42.00 16.11 -36.92
CA GLU A 639 -42.38 16.07 -38.34
C GLU A 639 -41.29 16.63 -39.26
N ARG A 640 -40.49 17.60 -38.79
CA ARG A 640 -39.34 18.11 -39.55
C ARG A 640 -38.20 17.09 -39.62
N LEU A 641 -37.87 16.45 -38.50
CA LEU A 641 -36.86 15.39 -38.48
C LEU A 641 -37.32 14.18 -39.29
N GLU A 642 -38.58 13.78 -39.20
CA GLU A 642 -39.16 12.70 -40.01
C GLU A 642 -39.10 13.02 -41.50
N ARG A 643 -39.37 14.26 -41.91
CA ARG A 643 -39.19 14.69 -43.31
C ARG A 643 -37.73 14.72 -43.74
N ALA A 644 -36.82 15.15 -42.87
CA ALA A 644 -35.39 15.17 -43.15
C ALA A 644 -34.82 13.75 -43.29
N ILE A 645 -35.21 12.84 -42.39
CA ILE A 645 -34.90 11.41 -42.44
C ILE A 645 -35.46 10.80 -43.73
N ALA A 646 -36.73 11.05 -44.06
CA ALA A 646 -37.34 10.53 -45.28
C ALA A 646 -36.66 11.05 -46.56
N ALA A 647 -36.23 12.32 -46.57
CA ALA A 647 -35.47 12.90 -47.68
C ALA A 647 -34.10 12.23 -47.85
N LYS A 648 -33.37 12.03 -46.74
CA LYS A 648 -32.06 11.36 -46.74
C LYS A 648 -32.15 9.87 -47.09
N GLU A 649 -33.19 9.17 -46.62
CA GLU A 649 -33.49 7.79 -47.03
C GLU A 649 -33.76 7.70 -48.55
N ALA A 650 -34.43 8.70 -49.14
CA ALA A 650 -34.67 8.75 -50.57
C ALA A 650 -33.42 9.06 -51.40
N GLU A 651 -32.55 9.96 -50.92
CA GLU A 651 -31.24 10.25 -51.52
C GLU A 651 -30.37 8.99 -51.52
N LEU A 652 -30.28 8.30 -50.38
CA LEU A 652 -29.48 7.07 -50.24
C LEU A 652 -29.99 5.94 -51.14
N ALA A 653 -31.32 5.78 -51.24
CA ALA A 653 -31.93 4.80 -52.15
C ALA A 653 -31.66 5.12 -53.64
N ALA A 654 -31.57 6.40 -54.01
CA ALA A 654 -31.20 6.81 -55.36
C ALA A 654 -29.72 6.52 -55.66
N THR A 655 -28.82 6.80 -54.70
CA THR A 655 -27.39 6.48 -54.82
C THR A 655 -27.16 4.97 -54.90
N ASP A 656 -27.91 4.17 -54.13
CA ASP A 656 -27.87 2.70 -54.18
C ASP A 656 -28.31 2.17 -55.56
N ALA A 657 -29.38 2.72 -56.13
CA ALA A 657 -29.84 2.35 -57.46
C ALA A 657 -28.82 2.72 -58.55
N GLU A 658 -28.13 3.85 -58.42
CA GLU A 658 -27.08 4.27 -59.35
C GLU A 658 -25.83 3.37 -59.25
N LEU A 659 -25.46 2.96 -58.03
CA LEU A 659 -24.40 1.97 -57.79
C LEU A 659 -24.74 0.59 -58.38
N GLU A 660 -25.99 0.13 -58.28
CA GLU A 660 -26.43 -1.12 -58.89
C GLU A 660 -26.37 -1.09 -60.42
N LEU A 661 -26.75 0.04 -61.04
CA LEU A 661 -26.63 0.26 -62.48
C LEU A 661 -25.15 0.26 -62.93
N LEU A 662 -24.28 0.89 -62.14
CA LEU A 662 -22.84 0.99 -62.43
C LEU A 662 -22.06 -0.30 -62.11
N GLY A 663 -22.61 -1.22 -61.32
CA GLY A 663 -22.00 -2.53 -61.05
C GLY A 663 -21.76 -3.41 -62.30
N THR A 664 -22.36 -3.05 -63.44
CA THR A 664 -22.13 -3.68 -64.75
C THR A 664 -21.12 -2.93 -65.64
N SER A 665 -20.61 -1.79 -65.18
CA SER A 665 -19.67 -0.90 -65.85
C SER A 665 -18.25 -1.07 -65.29
N SER A 666 -17.22 -0.83 -66.12
CA SER A 666 -15.80 -0.87 -65.71
C SER A 666 -15.29 0.45 -65.12
N ASP A 667 -16.17 1.40 -64.80
CA ASP A 667 -15.82 2.75 -64.36
C ASP A 667 -15.59 2.82 -62.84
N THR A 668 -14.42 2.35 -62.40
CA THR A 668 -14.08 2.15 -60.99
C THR A 668 -13.97 3.45 -60.19
N ALA A 669 -13.62 4.57 -60.84
CA ALA A 669 -13.49 5.86 -60.18
C ALA A 669 -14.86 6.41 -59.75
N ARG A 670 -15.85 6.33 -60.63
CA ARG A 670 -17.22 6.77 -60.35
C ARG A 670 -17.90 5.89 -59.30
N MET A 671 -17.59 4.59 -59.26
CA MET A 671 -18.08 3.72 -58.18
C MET A 671 -17.49 4.10 -56.82
N ALA A 672 -16.20 4.43 -56.74
CA ALA A 672 -15.59 4.86 -55.48
C ALA A 672 -16.22 6.16 -54.97
N GLU A 673 -16.42 7.15 -55.84
CA GLU A 673 -17.10 8.42 -55.49
C GLU A 673 -18.53 8.20 -54.98
N LEU A 674 -19.28 7.29 -55.59
CA LEU A 674 -20.64 6.97 -55.15
C LEU A 674 -20.68 6.17 -53.84
N TRP A 675 -19.68 5.33 -53.58
CA TRP A 675 -19.53 4.65 -52.29
C TRP A 675 -19.22 5.63 -51.16
N ASP A 676 -18.32 6.58 -51.39
CA ASP A 676 -18.00 7.65 -50.42
C ASP A 676 -19.21 8.56 -50.17
N ALA A 677 -19.94 8.93 -51.24
CA ALA A 677 -21.17 9.72 -51.12
C ALA A 677 -22.27 8.98 -50.34
N ARG A 678 -22.39 7.66 -50.56
CA ARG A 678 -23.31 6.78 -49.84
C ARG A 678 -22.95 6.68 -48.36
N GLU A 679 -21.67 6.53 -48.02
CA GLU A 679 -21.23 6.51 -46.61
C GLU A 679 -21.50 7.84 -45.91
N GLY A 680 -21.26 8.97 -46.58
CA GLY A 680 -21.59 10.30 -46.06
C GLY A 680 -23.09 10.48 -45.79
N LEU A 681 -23.95 10.10 -46.75
CA LEU A 681 -25.41 10.16 -46.59
C LEU A 681 -25.90 9.23 -45.47
N GLN A 682 -25.29 8.07 -45.29
CA GLN A 682 -25.62 7.14 -44.21
C GLN A 682 -25.25 7.72 -42.84
N ALA A 683 -24.09 8.37 -42.70
CA ALA A 683 -23.67 9.00 -41.44
C ALA A 683 -24.59 10.18 -41.05
N GLU A 684 -25.01 10.99 -42.01
CA GLU A 684 -25.98 12.07 -41.79
C GLU A 684 -27.35 11.51 -41.36
N LEU A 685 -27.80 10.42 -41.99
CA LEU A 685 -29.05 9.75 -41.64
C LEU A 685 -29.00 9.15 -40.22
N ASP A 686 -27.90 8.51 -39.84
CA ASP A 686 -27.70 7.94 -38.52
C ASP A 686 -27.68 9.04 -37.44
N THR A 687 -27.14 10.22 -37.75
CA THR A 687 -27.17 11.40 -36.87
C THR A 687 -28.60 11.93 -36.68
N LEU A 688 -29.36 12.10 -37.77
CA LEU A 688 -30.76 12.55 -37.72
C LEU A 688 -31.68 11.56 -37.00
N LEU A 689 -31.43 10.25 -37.16
CA LEU A 689 -32.13 9.20 -36.41
C LEU A 689 -31.79 9.24 -34.92
N GLY A 690 -30.54 9.55 -34.57
CA GLY A 690 -30.12 9.80 -33.19
C GLY A 690 -30.89 10.95 -32.55
N GLU A 691 -30.94 12.10 -33.23
CA GLU A 691 -31.67 13.29 -32.77
C GLU A 691 -33.19 13.05 -32.64
N TRP A 692 -33.78 12.27 -33.55
CA TRP A 692 -35.20 11.91 -33.47
C TRP A 692 -35.51 11.00 -32.28
N VAL A 693 -34.64 10.05 -31.96
CA VAL A 693 -34.77 9.16 -30.79
C VAL A 693 -34.60 9.91 -29.46
N GLU A 694 -33.90 11.05 -29.46
CA GLU A 694 -33.78 11.92 -28.27
C GLU A 694 -35.02 12.80 -28.03
N LEU A 695 -35.82 13.04 -29.06
CA LEU A 695 -37.02 13.89 -29.02
C LEU A 695 -38.33 13.14 -28.69
N GLU A 696 -38.39 11.82 -28.89
CA GLU A 696 -39.48 10.92 -28.43
C GLU A 696 -39.21 10.30 -27.06
#